data_AF-A0A520KIR3-F1
#
_entry.id   AF-A0A520KIR3-F1
#
_cell.length_a   1.000
_cell.length_b   1.000
_cell.length_c   1.000
_cell.angle_alpha   90.00
_cell.angle_beta   90.00
_cell.angle_gamma   90.00
#
_symmetry.space_group_name_H-M   'P 1'
#
loop_
_entity.id
_entity.type
_entity.pdbx_description
1 polymer ?
#
loop_
_entity_poly.entity_id
_entity_poly.type
_entity_poly.pdbx_seq_one_letter_code
_entity_poly.pdbx_strand_id
1 'polypeptide(L)'
;MMYIEDKVEEIIQVARAARRTGKDVSEDVEIKKANSLSERVSALFGNEDIGKRISFWLEKGMDKHTTAFKVAGEIASNMMGRDINETAELAVRVGLAIITDAVVSAPVEGISKVVVKKAGGRSYLSVYYNGPIRTAGGTEGAISVLIADYVRQKLGLQEFKPGKEIVSRYLEEVELYRRYAHLQYNASGEEIKKVVENLPVEVTGPPTEEEEVSSNRDIPSIETNRIRGGAVLVINDCIAQKAKKLAKLVDEISSKLGDFDTSSWNWLHFIGRKEEKKEDIKDLCPVIVPSKKFMEDAVVGRPILSYPSRPGGFRLRYGHARDTGLASVGVSPATMIILDEFLAVGTQVRIERPGKSAVVMPVDSIEGPVVRLRDGSVVRVKSAEEAKKLADKVEKILFLGDVLIGFGEFLENNHKLIPSPWVEEWWAEMLRAKGVDVDPWADYSFDEAMKLSIKYDVPIHPRWTYFWHDITVDELSSLIEAVRKADSSDGRIFLEGVKEILEKLCIPHRVENGKAVVEGDDAKALLASLSGMEKFDRRKYGNLSTMEAINDISAFRIMPKAIYYIGMRVGRPEKAKQRKMKPPVNLLFPVGNLRGRSRMISRANGAVTVEVALRKCPSCGKVTVRYFCCGSRTVPILFCSKCGREVRDRCTQHPDAEVVCYRSTMLDMRELIKEAFESLGQEYDISGLKGVIGLTSKDKVPEPLERGY
;
A
#
# COMPACT_ATOMS: atom_id res chain seq x y z
N MET A 1 28.57 7.50 0.29
CA MET A 1 28.18 6.38 1.18
C MET A 1 29.00 6.37 2.47
N MET A 2 30.35 6.47 2.45
CA MET A 2 31.18 6.50 3.67
C MET A 2 30.75 7.54 4.72
N TYR A 3 30.43 8.78 4.33
CA TYR A 3 29.98 9.82 5.28
C TYR A 3 28.75 9.42 6.13
N ILE A 4 27.77 8.73 5.54
CA ILE A 4 26.58 8.28 6.29
C ILE A 4 26.98 7.17 7.26
N GLU A 5 27.83 6.25 6.84
CA GLU A 5 28.28 5.16 7.69
C GLU A 5 29.09 5.68 8.88
N ASP A 6 30.00 6.62 8.65
CA ASP A 6 30.80 7.25 9.71
C ASP A 6 29.91 7.98 10.71
N LYS A 7 28.91 8.73 10.24
CA LYS A 7 27.94 9.44 11.10
C LYS A 7 27.05 8.49 11.88
N VAL A 8 26.63 7.38 11.28
CA VAL A 8 25.85 6.35 11.98
C VAL A 8 26.70 5.70 13.08
N GLU A 9 27.96 5.38 12.80
CA GLU A 9 28.85 4.79 13.80
C GLU A 9 29.14 5.77 14.95
N GLU A 10 29.37 7.06 14.65
CA GLU A 10 29.51 8.12 15.65
C GLU A 10 28.30 8.15 16.61
N ILE A 11 27.08 8.14 16.06
CA ILE A 11 25.84 8.13 16.85
C ILE A 11 25.71 6.82 17.66
N ILE A 12 26.05 5.67 17.09
CA ILE A 12 26.05 4.38 17.79
C ILE A 12 27.03 4.40 18.96
N GLN A 13 28.23 4.99 18.80
CA GLN A 13 29.20 5.11 19.88
C GLN A 13 28.68 5.97 21.03
N VAL A 14 28.04 7.10 20.73
CA VAL A 14 27.37 7.94 21.74
C VAL A 14 26.29 7.13 22.47
N ALA A 15 25.45 6.40 21.73
CA ALA A 15 24.40 5.57 22.32
C ALA A 15 24.97 4.43 23.18
N ARG A 16 26.04 3.75 22.73
CA ARG A 16 26.74 2.70 23.49
C ARG A 16 27.35 3.26 24.78
N ALA A 17 28.00 4.42 24.72
CA ALA A 17 28.54 5.07 25.90
C ALA A 17 27.43 5.37 26.94
N ALA A 18 26.27 5.87 26.48
CA ALA A 18 25.11 6.09 27.34
C ALA A 18 24.55 4.78 27.92
N ARG A 19 24.38 3.73 27.11
CA ARG A 19 23.84 2.43 27.55
C ARG A 19 24.75 1.73 28.57
N ARG A 20 26.07 1.84 28.41
CA ARG A 20 27.07 1.30 29.36
C ARG A 20 27.01 1.91 30.76
N THR A 21 26.31 3.04 30.94
CA THR A 21 26.05 3.58 32.29
C THR A 21 25.10 2.70 33.11
N GLY A 22 24.45 1.70 32.48
CA GLY A 22 23.60 0.74 33.17
C GLY A 22 22.30 1.35 33.69
N LYS A 23 21.84 2.47 33.12
CA LYS A 23 20.59 3.15 33.51
C LYS A 23 19.35 2.68 32.73
N ASP A 24 19.54 1.89 31.68
CA ASP A 24 18.48 1.36 30.82
C ASP A 24 18.35 -0.16 30.90
N VAL A 25 17.35 -0.71 30.19
CA VAL A 25 17.04 -2.15 30.12
C VAL A 25 18.26 -2.99 29.71
N SER A 26 18.98 -2.54 28.69
CA SER A 26 20.20 -3.14 28.17
C SER A 26 21.41 -2.22 28.41
N GLU A 27 22.57 -2.83 28.66
CA GLU A 27 23.88 -2.15 28.76
C GLU A 27 24.54 -1.91 27.39
N ASP A 28 23.93 -2.44 26.32
CA ASP A 28 24.32 -2.19 24.94
C ASP A 28 23.12 -1.69 24.12
N VAL A 29 23.39 -1.15 22.92
CA VAL A 29 22.39 -0.69 21.97
C VAL A 29 21.60 -1.87 21.44
N GLU A 30 20.28 -1.84 21.63
CA GLU A 30 19.37 -2.93 21.23
C GLU A 30 19.06 -2.94 19.73
N ILE A 31 19.37 -1.87 19.01
CA ILE A 31 19.19 -1.75 17.56
C ILE A 31 20.54 -1.99 16.87
N LYS A 32 20.69 -3.15 16.23
CA LYS A 32 21.91 -3.53 15.50
C LYS A 32 21.91 -2.93 14.09
N LYS A 33 23.08 -2.44 13.64
CA LYS A 33 23.31 -2.08 12.23
C LYS A 33 23.41 -3.37 11.41
N ALA A 34 22.75 -3.40 10.25
CA ALA A 34 22.85 -4.48 9.28
C ALA A 34 22.70 -3.91 7.87
N ASN A 35 23.70 -4.15 7.02
CA ASN A 35 23.78 -3.62 5.66
C ASN A 35 23.26 -4.64 4.62
N SER A 36 23.35 -5.93 4.91
CA SER A 36 22.93 -7.02 4.03
C SER A 36 21.70 -7.77 4.56
N LEU A 37 21.05 -8.54 3.67
CA LEU A 37 19.93 -9.41 4.06
C LEU A 37 20.37 -10.46 5.10
N SER A 38 21.53 -11.09 4.89
CA SER A 38 22.08 -12.08 5.79
C SER A 38 22.38 -11.49 7.18
N GLU A 39 22.98 -10.31 7.24
CA GLU A 39 23.19 -9.60 8.51
C GLU A 39 21.87 -9.28 9.22
N ARG A 40 20.85 -8.80 8.49
CA ARG A 40 19.54 -8.49 9.08
C ARG A 40 18.91 -9.74 9.69
N VAL A 41 18.88 -10.85 8.95
CA VAL A 41 18.32 -12.12 9.42
C VAL A 41 19.12 -12.66 10.61
N SER A 42 20.45 -12.63 10.57
CA SER A 42 21.28 -13.04 11.71
C SER A 42 21.07 -12.17 12.93
N ALA A 43 20.92 -10.86 12.77
CA ALA A 43 20.63 -9.94 13.87
C ALA A 43 19.25 -10.20 14.49
N LEU A 44 18.23 -10.49 13.66
CA LEU A 44 16.85 -10.79 14.09
C LEU A 44 16.75 -12.08 14.91
N PHE A 45 17.44 -13.14 14.50
CA PHE A 45 17.35 -14.45 15.15
C PHE A 45 18.53 -14.78 16.08
N GLY A 46 19.55 -13.90 16.15
CA GLY A 46 20.74 -14.10 16.98
C GLY A 46 21.61 -15.30 16.56
N ASN A 47 21.60 -15.66 15.27
CA ASN A 47 22.34 -16.82 14.76
C ASN A 47 23.14 -16.45 13.49
N GLU A 48 24.46 -16.41 13.64
CA GLU A 48 25.39 -16.04 12.55
C GLU A 48 25.49 -17.11 11.46
N ASP A 49 25.32 -18.38 11.81
CA ASP A 49 25.45 -19.47 10.84
C ASP A 49 24.32 -19.43 9.81
N ILE A 50 23.12 -19.01 10.21
CA ILE A 50 22.00 -18.76 9.29
C ILE A 50 22.39 -17.68 8.27
N GLY A 51 23.01 -16.58 8.72
CA GLY A 51 23.48 -15.51 7.83
C GLY A 51 24.51 -15.99 6.82
N LYS A 52 25.49 -16.80 7.27
CA LYS A 52 26.50 -17.40 6.39
C LYS A 52 25.86 -18.30 5.32
N ARG A 53 24.85 -19.11 5.68
CA ARG A 53 24.12 -19.95 4.72
C ARG A 53 23.35 -19.12 3.70
N ILE A 54 22.72 -18.03 4.11
CA ILE A 54 22.03 -17.11 3.20
C ILE A 54 23.02 -16.49 2.22
N SER A 55 24.13 -15.91 2.70
CA SER A 55 25.15 -15.32 1.82
C SER A 55 25.69 -16.36 0.83
N PHE A 56 26.00 -17.57 1.29
CA PHE A 56 26.51 -18.65 0.44
C PHE A 56 25.58 -18.97 -0.75
N TRP A 57 24.27 -19.06 -0.53
CA TRP A 57 23.32 -19.38 -1.60
C TRP A 57 23.11 -18.20 -2.56
N LEU A 58 23.07 -16.98 -2.03
CA LEU A 58 22.96 -15.76 -2.85
C LEU A 58 24.20 -15.55 -3.72
N GLU A 59 25.40 -15.76 -3.18
CA GLU A 59 26.68 -15.69 -3.92
C GLU A 59 26.76 -16.72 -5.05
N LYS A 60 26.08 -17.86 -4.89
CA LYS A 60 25.92 -18.86 -5.95
C LYS A 60 24.91 -18.48 -7.03
N GLY A 61 24.35 -17.27 -6.99
CA GLY A 61 23.40 -16.76 -7.98
C GLY A 61 21.98 -17.29 -7.82
N MET A 62 21.65 -17.89 -6.66
CA MET A 62 20.29 -18.34 -6.38
C MET A 62 19.39 -17.15 -6.07
N ASP A 63 18.16 -17.15 -6.59
CA ASP A 63 17.21 -16.08 -6.29
C ASP A 63 16.71 -16.15 -4.84
N LYS A 64 16.11 -15.03 -4.40
CA LYS A 64 15.64 -14.83 -3.03
C LYS A 64 14.62 -15.89 -2.60
N HIS A 65 13.68 -16.27 -3.47
CA HIS A 65 12.62 -17.22 -3.13
C HIS A 65 13.22 -18.61 -2.95
N THR A 66 14.01 -19.09 -3.89
CA THR A 66 14.65 -20.41 -3.76
C THR A 66 15.61 -20.46 -2.57
N THR A 67 16.37 -19.39 -2.31
CA THR A 67 17.25 -19.28 -1.14
C THR A 67 16.48 -19.42 0.17
N ALA A 68 15.31 -18.77 0.29
CA ALA A 68 14.48 -18.84 1.48
C ALA A 68 14.06 -20.29 1.82
N PHE A 69 13.61 -21.03 0.81
CA PHE A 69 13.22 -22.42 0.97
C PHE A 69 14.43 -23.30 1.29
N LYS A 70 15.55 -23.11 0.58
CA LYS A 70 16.76 -23.92 0.80
C LYS A 70 17.28 -23.78 2.22
N VAL A 71 17.39 -22.56 2.73
CA VAL A 71 17.84 -22.27 4.10
C VAL A 71 16.82 -22.80 5.13
N ALA A 72 15.52 -22.61 4.91
CA ALA A 72 14.50 -23.18 5.80
C ALA A 72 14.55 -24.72 5.85
N GLY A 73 14.78 -25.36 4.71
CA GLY A 73 14.97 -26.82 4.62
C GLY A 73 16.22 -27.29 5.34
N GLU A 74 17.33 -26.58 5.23
CA GLU A 74 18.57 -26.90 5.96
C GLU A 74 18.41 -26.78 7.47
N ILE A 75 17.71 -25.74 7.95
CA ILE A 75 17.37 -25.57 9.36
C ILE A 75 16.55 -26.77 9.86
N ALA A 76 15.53 -27.16 9.08
CA ALA A 76 14.67 -28.29 9.38
C ALA A 76 15.41 -29.63 9.41
N SER A 77 16.21 -29.92 8.38
CA SER A 77 16.94 -31.18 8.27
C SER A 77 18.09 -31.31 9.28
N ASN A 78 18.75 -30.21 9.63
CA ASN A 78 19.86 -30.22 10.59
C ASN A 78 19.41 -30.09 12.06
N MET A 79 18.10 -30.00 12.34
CA MET A 79 17.55 -29.85 13.68
C MET A 79 18.23 -28.73 14.47
N MET A 80 18.32 -27.53 13.89
CA MET A 80 19.03 -26.41 14.49
C MET A 80 18.32 -25.79 15.72
N GLY A 81 17.09 -26.22 16.04
CA GLY A 81 16.39 -25.86 17.28
C GLY A 81 16.59 -26.90 18.38
N ARG A 82 16.13 -26.62 19.62
CA ARG A 82 16.28 -27.58 20.73
C ARG A 82 15.38 -28.80 20.57
N ASP A 83 14.23 -28.63 19.93
CA ASP A 83 13.29 -29.69 19.60
C ASP A 83 12.68 -29.48 18.21
N ILE A 84 11.78 -30.38 17.81
CA ILE A 84 11.12 -30.33 16.51
C ILE A 84 10.23 -29.08 16.31
N ASN A 85 9.61 -28.58 17.38
CA ASN A 85 8.73 -27.41 17.32
C ASN A 85 9.58 -26.14 17.14
N GLU A 86 10.64 -25.99 17.95
CA GLU A 86 11.58 -24.86 17.82
C GLU A 86 12.31 -24.88 16.49
N THR A 87 12.69 -26.05 15.99
CA THR A 87 13.30 -26.20 14.67
C THR A 87 12.34 -25.75 13.58
N ALA A 88 11.09 -26.24 13.60
CA ALA A 88 10.09 -25.86 12.62
C ALA A 88 9.76 -24.36 12.68
N GLU A 89 9.66 -23.81 13.90
CA GLU A 89 9.41 -22.40 14.12
C GLU A 89 10.54 -21.54 13.56
N LEU A 90 11.79 -21.86 13.89
CA LEU A 90 12.96 -21.15 13.37
C LEU A 90 13.01 -21.21 11.83
N ALA A 91 12.80 -22.40 11.25
CA ALA A 91 12.81 -22.58 9.79
C ALA A 91 11.76 -21.72 9.07
N VAL A 92 10.51 -21.73 9.55
CA VAL A 92 9.43 -20.96 8.96
C VAL A 92 9.66 -19.45 9.12
N ARG A 93 10.07 -19.00 10.32
CA ARG A 93 10.34 -17.58 10.57
C ARG A 93 11.52 -17.07 9.74
N VAL A 94 12.60 -17.84 9.62
CA VAL A 94 13.77 -17.47 8.80
C VAL A 94 13.41 -17.44 7.31
N GLY A 95 12.69 -18.44 6.81
CA GLY A 95 12.22 -18.45 5.43
C GLY A 95 11.37 -17.21 5.11
N LEU A 96 10.42 -16.88 5.99
CA LEU A 96 9.60 -15.67 5.84
C LEU A 96 10.43 -14.38 5.93
N ALA A 97 11.42 -14.32 6.82
CA ALA A 97 12.32 -13.18 6.95
C ALA A 97 13.15 -12.95 5.68
N ILE A 98 13.66 -14.00 5.05
CA ILE A 98 14.38 -13.90 3.77
C ILE A 98 13.47 -13.33 2.68
N ILE A 99 12.24 -13.85 2.54
CA ILE A 99 11.29 -13.40 1.52
C ILE A 99 10.92 -11.93 1.71
N THR A 100 10.72 -11.52 2.95
CA THR A 100 10.31 -10.16 3.35
C THR A 100 11.49 -9.21 3.55
N ASP A 101 12.69 -9.59 3.09
CA ASP A 101 13.93 -8.83 3.21
C ASP A 101 14.32 -8.44 4.65
N ALA A 102 13.71 -9.08 5.65
CA ALA A 102 13.85 -8.78 7.06
C ALA A 102 13.52 -7.31 7.42
N VAL A 103 12.60 -6.68 6.67
CA VAL A 103 12.19 -5.27 6.89
C VAL A 103 10.81 -5.11 7.52
N VAL A 104 10.07 -6.21 7.72
CA VAL A 104 8.73 -6.22 8.31
C VAL A 104 8.70 -7.02 9.61
N SER A 105 7.72 -6.75 10.48
CA SER A 105 7.61 -7.47 11.75
C SER A 105 6.97 -8.85 11.64
N ALA A 106 6.40 -9.22 10.49
CA ALA A 106 5.68 -10.48 10.31
C ALA A 106 6.45 -11.76 10.71
N PRO A 107 7.76 -11.93 10.43
CA PRO A 107 8.52 -13.08 10.92
C PRO A 107 8.61 -13.20 12.45
N VAL A 108 8.52 -12.07 13.17
CA VAL A 108 8.68 -12.01 14.63
C VAL A 108 7.32 -11.95 15.32
N GLU A 109 6.47 -11.02 14.92
CA GLU A 109 5.17 -10.76 15.56
C GLU A 109 4.01 -11.47 14.86
N GLY A 110 4.12 -11.71 13.54
CA GLY A 110 3.05 -12.30 12.72
C GLY A 110 2.91 -13.81 12.92
N ILE A 111 3.98 -14.51 13.28
CA ILE A 111 3.96 -15.92 13.67
C ILE A 111 4.16 -15.98 15.19
N SER A 112 3.15 -16.45 15.92
CA SER A 112 3.20 -16.62 17.37
C SER A 112 4.05 -17.83 17.77
N LYS A 113 3.78 -18.99 17.15
CA LYS A 113 4.48 -20.26 17.39
C LYS A 113 4.23 -21.24 16.25
N VAL A 114 5.10 -22.24 16.12
CA VAL A 114 4.89 -23.38 15.21
C VAL A 114 4.98 -24.67 16.01
N VAL A 115 3.97 -25.54 15.89
CA VAL A 115 3.87 -26.76 16.69
C VAL A 115 3.49 -27.96 15.86
N VAL A 116 4.03 -29.12 16.21
CA VAL A 116 3.62 -30.41 15.67
C VAL A 116 2.48 -30.95 16.51
N LYS A 117 1.29 -31.08 15.90
CA LYS A 117 0.11 -31.68 16.54
C LYS A 117 -0.05 -33.13 16.12
N LYS A 118 -0.71 -33.90 17.00
CA LYS A 118 -1.10 -35.29 16.72
C LYS A 118 -2.62 -35.43 16.74
N ALA A 119 -3.20 -35.93 15.65
CA ALA A 119 -4.63 -36.27 15.59
C ALA A 119 -4.85 -37.54 14.77
N GLY A 120 -5.65 -38.47 15.29
CA GLY A 120 -5.99 -39.71 14.57
C GLY A 120 -4.77 -40.54 14.14
N GLY A 121 -3.71 -40.58 14.95
CA GLY A 121 -2.46 -41.28 14.63
C GLY A 121 -1.54 -40.55 13.64
N ARG A 122 -1.93 -39.36 13.15
CA ARG A 122 -1.14 -38.53 12.24
C ARG A 122 -0.42 -37.42 12.98
N SER A 123 0.80 -37.09 12.57
CA SER A 123 1.54 -35.92 13.05
C SER A 123 1.66 -34.90 11.93
N TYR A 124 1.15 -33.69 12.15
CA TYR A 124 1.11 -32.62 11.15
C TYR A 124 1.57 -31.29 11.76
N LEU A 125 1.91 -30.33 10.91
CA LEU A 125 2.40 -29.02 11.32
C LEU A 125 1.27 -27.98 11.44
N SER A 126 1.29 -27.22 12.52
CA SER A 126 0.34 -26.14 12.80
C SER A 126 1.09 -24.83 13.02
N VAL A 127 0.70 -23.78 12.29
CA VAL A 127 1.29 -22.44 12.38
C VAL A 127 0.30 -21.49 13.01
N TYR A 128 0.70 -20.84 14.11
CA TYR A 128 -0.14 -19.89 14.85
C TYR A 128 0.16 -18.48 14.36
N TYR A 129 -0.77 -17.86 13.65
CA TYR A 129 -0.65 -16.51 13.11
C TYR A 129 -1.35 -15.48 13.98
N ASN A 130 -0.72 -14.31 14.11
CA ASN A 130 -1.27 -13.12 14.75
C ASN A 130 -1.67 -12.07 13.71
N GLY A 131 -2.50 -11.10 14.09
CA GLY A 131 -2.90 -9.97 13.23
C GLY A 131 -1.75 -9.23 12.51
N PRO A 132 -0.57 -9.01 13.13
CA PRO A 132 0.59 -8.40 12.47
C PRO A 132 1.11 -9.13 11.22
N ILE A 133 0.66 -10.37 10.93
CA ILE A 133 0.97 -11.05 9.66
C ILE A 133 0.58 -10.22 8.44
N ARG A 134 -0.41 -9.33 8.58
CA ARG A 134 -0.84 -8.39 7.54
C ARG A 134 0.28 -7.48 7.03
N THR A 135 1.33 -7.25 7.84
CA THR A 135 2.49 -6.43 7.47
C THR A 135 3.40 -7.09 6.44
N ALA A 136 3.36 -8.43 6.31
CA ALA A 136 4.14 -9.13 5.28
C ALA A 136 3.68 -8.77 3.87
N GLY A 137 2.38 -8.50 3.70
CA GLY A 137 1.73 -8.50 2.39
C GLY A 137 0.98 -9.81 2.13
N GLY A 138 0.01 -9.78 1.21
CA GLY A 138 -0.81 -10.95 0.92
C GLY A 138 -0.05 -12.06 0.21
N THR A 139 0.97 -11.74 -0.58
CA THR A 139 1.75 -12.77 -1.30
C THR A 139 2.73 -13.45 -0.35
N GLU A 140 3.47 -12.68 0.43
CA GLU A 140 4.47 -13.14 1.39
C GLU A 140 3.82 -13.94 2.54
N GLY A 141 2.65 -13.50 3.02
CA GLY A 141 1.85 -14.25 3.97
C GLY A 141 1.27 -15.56 3.40
N ALA A 142 1.09 -15.67 2.08
CA ALA A 142 0.72 -16.95 1.46
C ALA A 142 1.94 -17.87 1.32
N ILE A 143 3.11 -17.30 0.99
CA ILE A 143 4.35 -18.06 0.91
C ILE A 143 4.79 -18.58 2.29
N SER A 144 4.45 -17.92 3.41
CA SER A 144 4.75 -18.48 4.74
C SER A 144 4.07 -19.84 4.97
N VAL A 145 2.88 -20.04 4.41
CA VAL A 145 2.18 -21.33 4.45
C VAL A 145 2.86 -22.35 3.53
N LEU A 146 3.35 -21.93 2.37
CA LEU A 146 4.12 -22.77 1.45
C LEU A 146 5.49 -23.18 2.04
N ILE A 147 6.18 -22.29 2.76
CA ILE A 147 7.41 -22.60 3.49
C ILE A 147 7.10 -23.61 4.60
N ALA A 148 6.03 -23.41 5.36
CA ALA A 148 5.61 -24.36 6.40
C ALA A 148 5.32 -25.75 5.81
N ASP A 149 4.73 -25.80 4.61
CA ASP A 149 4.53 -27.04 3.87
C ASP A 149 5.86 -27.73 3.52
N TYR A 150 6.83 -26.98 3.00
CA TYR A 150 8.16 -27.52 2.71
C TYR A 150 8.87 -28.02 3.98
N VAL A 151 8.81 -27.25 5.08
CA VAL A 151 9.41 -27.60 6.37
C VAL A 151 8.79 -28.88 6.94
N ARG A 152 7.46 -29.05 6.85
CA ARG A 152 6.82 -30.29 7.34
C ARG A 152 7.31 -31.51 6.56
N GLN A 153 7.56 -31.40 5.26
CA GLN A 153 8.07 -32.50 4.44
C GLN A 153 9.50 -32.86 4.83
N LYS A 154 10.35 -31.86 5.08
CA LYS A 154 11.72 -32.08 5.58
C LYS A 154 11.77 -32.72 6.95
N LEU A 155 10.77 -32.48 7.78
CA LEU A 155 10.62 -33.11 9.10
C LEU A 155 9.89 -34.47 9.04
N GLY A 156 9.51 -34.96 7.85
CA GLY A 156 8.78 -36.22 7.69
C GLY A 156 7.35 -36.21 8.25
N LEU A 157 6.74 -35.03 8.37
CA LEU A 157 5.38 -34.85 8.89
C LEU A 157 4.34 -34.99 7.79
N GLN A 158 3.18 -35.52 8.18
CA GLN A 158 2.06 -35.76 7.28
C GLN A 158 1.28 -34.47 6.99
N GLU A 159 0.50 -34.50 5.90
CA GLU A 159 -0.43 -33.42 5.56
C GLU A 159 -1.50 -33.24 6.62
N PHE A 160 -1.85 -31.98 6.86
CA PHE A 160 -3.06 -31.62 7.56
C PHE A 160 -4.30 -32.02 6.74
N LYS A 161 -5.26 -32.67 7.39
CA LYS A 161 -6.54 -33.04 6.78
C LYS A 161 -7.68 -32.54 7.67
N PRO A 162 -8.27 -31.37 7.36
CA PRO A 162 -9.32 -30.81 8.21
C PRO A 162 -10.60 -31.64 8.13
N GLY A 163 -11.19 -31.92 9.29
CA GLY A 163 -12.55 -32.46 9.37
C GLY A 163 -13.61 -31.42 8.99
N LYS A 164 -14.85 -31.86 8.77
CA LYS A 164 -15.98 -30.98 8.41
C LYS A 164 -16.24 -29.87 9.45
N GLU A 165 -16.02 -30.16 10.73
CA GLU A 165 -16.16 -29.20 11.84
C GLU A 165 -15.14 -28.07 11.73
N ILE A 166 -13.88 -28.38 11.41
CA ILE A 166 -12.82 -27.38 11.23
C ILE A 166 -13.14 -26.50 10.01
N VAL A 167 -13.58 -27.09 8.89
CA VAL A 167 -13.96 -26.32 7.69
C VAL A 167 -15.11 -25.36 8.01
N SER A 168 -16.13 -25.84 8.72
CA SER A 168 -17.29 -25.04 9.12
C SER A 168 -16.90 -23.91 10.08
N ARG A 169 -16.01 -24.21 11.04
CA ARG A 169 -15.43 -23.22 11.95
C ARG A 169 -14.72 -22.09 11.21
N TYR A 170 -13.95 -22.40 10.18
CA TYR A 170 -13.20 -21.40 9.42
C TYR A 170 -14.11 -20.51 8.59
N LEU A 171 -15.17 -21.08 8.00
CA LEU A 171 -16.19 -20.31 7.28
C LEU A 171 -16.89 -19.31 8.21
N GLU A 172 -17.30 -19.78 9.39
CA GLU A 172 -17.95 -18.96 10.42
C GLU A 172 -17.01 -17.84 10.90
N GLU A 173 -15.74 -18.13 11.18
CA GLU A 173 -14.77 -17.11 11.59
C GLU A 173 -14.53 -16.05 10.51
N VAL A 174 -14.42 -16.44 9.24
CA VAL A 174 -14.24 -15.48 8.13
C VAL A 174 -15.46 -14.56 8.01
N GLU A 175 -16.67 -15.10 8.16
CA GLU A 175 -17.91 -14.31 8.09
C GLU A 175 -18.04 -13.34 9.28
N LEU A 176 -17.80 -13.83 10.49
CA LEU A 176 -17.86 -13.01 11.71
C LEU A 176 -16.79 -11.92 11.68
N TYR A 177 -15.55 -12.25 11.29
CA TYR A 177 -14.45 -11.30 11.26
C TYR A 177 -14.68 -10.13 10.30
N ARG A 178 -15.43 -10.33 9.19
CA ARG A 178 -15.81 -9.24 8.26
C ARG A 178 -16.60 -8.11 8.93
N ARG A 179 -17.33 -8.42 10.01
CA ARG A 179 -18.10 -7.43 10.77
C ARG A 179 -17.20 -6.50 11.58
N TYR A 180 -16.02 -6.98 11.97
CA TYR A 180 -15.07 -6.28 12.84
C TYR A 180 -13.93 -5.63 12.05
N ALA A 181 -13.43 -6.30 11.02
CA ALA A 181 -12.28 -5.87 10.25
C ALA A 181 -12.51 -6.03 8.74
N HIS A 182 -12.14 -5.00 7.99
CA HIS A 182 -12.21 -5.01 6.54
C HIS A 182 -11.17 -5.99 5.95
N LEU A 183 -11.66 -7.05 5.32
CA LEU A 183 -10.90 -7.98 4.49
C LEU A 183 -10.62 -7.39 3.11
N GLN A 184 -9.40 -7.55 2.59
CA GLN A 184 -9.03 -6.97 1.30
C GLN A 184 -9.66 -7.69 0.10
N TYR A 185 -10.04 -8.95 0.28
CA TYR A 185 -10.70 -9.79 -0.72
C TYR A 185 -12.05 -10.27 -0.19
N ASN A 186 -13.12 -10.08 -0.97
CA ASN A 186 -14.44 -10.57 -0.62
C ASN A 186 -14.61 -11.99 -1.15
N ALA A 187 -13.90 -12.95 -0.53
CA ALA A 187 -13.98 -14.35 -0.94
C ALA A 187 -15.40 -14.90 -0.73
N SER A 188 -15.87 -15.74 -1.65
CA SER A 188 -17.11 -16.48 -1.40
C SER A 188 -16.89 -17.58 -0.36
N GLY A 189 -17.97 -18.04 0.30
CA GLY A 189 -17.88 -19.19 1.21
C GLY A 189 -17.33 -20.44 0.51
N GLU A 190 -17.65 -20.64 -0.77
CA GLU A 190 -17.10 -21.76 -1.56
C GLU A 190 -15.59 -21.65 -1.80
N GLU A 191 -15.08 -20.44 -2.05
CA GLU A 191 -13.64 -20.21 -2.20
C GLU A 191 -12.90 -20.52 -0.90
N ILE A 192 -13.41 -20.01 0.22
CA ILE A 192 -12.83 -20.28 1.55
C ILE A 192 -12.85 -21.78 1.85
N LYS A 193 -13.98 -22.44 1.58
CA LYS A 193 -14.11 -23.90 1.77
C LYS A 193 -13.04 -24.65 0.97
N LYS A 194 -12.90 -24.34 -0.33
CA LYS A 194 -11.88 -24.95 -1.19
C LYS A 194 -10.47 -24.71 -0.68
N VAL A 195 -10.16 -23.50 -0.20
CA VAL A 195 -8.86 -23.20 0.39
C VAL A 195 -8.61 -24.10 1.59
N VAL A 196 -9.51 -24.09 2.57
CA VAL A 196 -9.32 -24.81 3.85
C VAL A 196 -9.21 -26.32 3.63
N GLU A 197 -10.06 -26.91 2.79
CA GLU A 197 -10.06 -28.36 2.50
C GLU A 197 -8.75 -28.87 1.90
N ASN A 198 -7.97 -28.01 1.23
CA ASN A 198 -6.73 -28.39 0.56
C ASN A 198 -5.46 -27.85 1.23
N LEU A 199 -5.55 -27.27 2.44
CA LEU A 199 -4.36 -26.80 3.16
C LEU A 199 -3.50 -27.98 3.65
N PRO A 200 -2.22 -28.06 3.27
CA PRO A 200 -1.34 -29.14 3.72
C PRO A 200 -0.80 -28.94 5.15
N VAL A 201 -0.97 -27.74 5.73
CA VAL A 201 -0.61 -27.38 7.10
C VAL A 201 -1.77 -26.66 7.79
N GLU A 202 -1.91 -26.82 9.10
CA GLU A 202 -2.98 -26.14 9.85
C GLU A 202 -2.63 -24.65 10.03
N VAL A 203 -3.42 -23.77 9.43
CA VAL A 203 -3.33 -22.30 9.62
C VAL A 203 -4.23 -21.91 10.79
N THR A 204 -3.67 -21.68 11.97
CA THR A 204 -4.40 -21.35 13.20
C THR A 204 -3.82 -20.09 13.87
N GLY A 205 -4.16 -19.80 15.12
CA GLY A 205 -3.65 -18.64 15.85
C GLY A 205 -4.33 -18.44 17.21
N PRO A 206 -3.77 -17.57 18.07
CA PRO A 206 -4.47 -17.13 19.27
C PRO A 206 -5.70 -16.27 18.92
N PRO A 207 -6.65 -16.12 19.85
CA PRO A 207 -7.82 -15.27 19.62
C PRO A 207 -7.43 -13.80 19.54
N THR A 208 -7.97 -13.08 18.56
CA THR A 208 -7.72 -11.63 18.39
C THR A 208 -8.92 -10.78 18.77
N GLU A 209 -10.14 -11.25 18.50
CA GLU A 209 -11.39 -10.52 18.82
C GLU A 209 -12.06 -11.09 20.07
N GLU A 210 -12.84 -10.29 20.79
CA GLU A 210 -13.60 -10.74 21.98
C GLU A 210 -14.76 -11.67 21.64
N GLU A 211 -15.28 -11.58 20.42
CA GLU A 211 -16.42 -12.36 19.98
C GLU A 211 -16.14 -13.86 19.87
N GLU A 212 -17.13 -14.66 20.27
CA GLU A 212 -17.10 -16.11 20.19
C GLU A 212 -17.83 -16.64 18.97
N VAL A 213 -17.41 -17.81 18.48
CA VAL A 213 -18.17 -18.57 17.50
C VAL A 213 -19.40 -19.20 18.15
N SER A 214 -20.47 -19.33 17.36
CA SER A 214 -21.76 -19.81 17.81
C SER A 214 -21.88 -21.32 17.66
N SER A 215 -21.61 -21.84 16.46
CA SER A 215 -21.98 -23.22 16.09
C SER A 215 -20.84 -24.22 16.29
N ASN A 216 -19.60 -23.82 16.02
CA ASN A 216 -18.45 -24.73 15.97
C ASN A 216 -17.51 -24.53 17.17
N ARG A 217 -18.02 -24.78 18.38
CA ARG A 217 -17.29 -24.62 19.66
C ARG A 217 -16.54 -25.88 20.07
N ASP A 218 -15.52 -25.71 20.91
CA ASP A 218 -14.81 -26.77 21.63
C ASP A 218 -14.20 -27.86 20.74
N ILE A 219 -13.73 -27.47 19.55
CA ILE A 219 -13.01 -28.36 18.63
C ILE A 219 -11.67 -28.75 19.25
N PRO A 220 -11.34 -30.05 19.44
CA PRO A 220 -10.15 -30.48 20.17
C PRO A 220 -8.81 -29.93 19.66
N SER A 221 -8.71 -29.61 18.36
CA SER A 221 -7.48 -29.03 17.78
C SER A 221 -7.39 -27.51 17.90
N ILE A 222 -8.44 -26.81 18.35
CA ILE A 222 -8.52 -25.35 18.43
C ILE A 222 -8.75 -24.95 19.89
N GLU A 223 -7.76 -24.30 20.49
CA GLU A 223 -7.72 -24.01 21.93
C GLU A 223 -8.62 -22.84 22.38
N THR A 224 -9.43 -22.29 21.48
CA THR A 224 -10.26 -21.12 21.76
C THR A 224 -11.58 -21.16 20.99
N ASN A 225 -12.62 -20.59 21.58
CA ASN A 225 -13.91 -20.35 20.93
C ASN A 225 -14.02 -18.94 20.34
N ARG A 226 -12.99 -18.10 20.49
CA ARG A 226 -12.95 -16.75 19.95
C ARG A 226 -12.37 -16.70 18.53
N ILE A 227 -12.63 -15.60 17.82
CA ILE A 227 -12.18 -15.41 16.44
C ILE A 227 -10.65 -15.30 16.38
N ARG A 228 -10.03 -16.04 15.46
CA ARG A 228 -8.57 -16.03 15.22
C ARG A 228 -8.25 -15.17 14.00
N GLY A 229 -8.23 -13.85 14.17
CA GLY A 229 -8.08 -12.90 13.07
C GLY A 229 -6.82 -13.10 12.22
N GLY A 230 -5.70 -13.52 12.84
CA GLY A 230 -4.47 -13.86 12.10
C GLY A 230 -4.67 -15.00 11.10
N ALA A 231 -5.35 -16.08 11.50
CA ALA A 231 -5.67 -17.21 10.63
C ALA A 231 -6.64 -16.79 9.49
N VAL A 232 -7.68 -16.02 9.84
CA VAL A 232 -8.64 -15.48 8.87
C VAL A 232 -7.94 -14.65 7.78
N LEU A 233 -6.99 -13.79 8.17
CA LEU A 233 -6.23 -12.96 7.23
C LEU A 233 -5.35 -13.79 6.29
N VAL A 234 -4.67 -14.82 6.78
CA VAL A 234 -3.84 -15.70 5.95
C VAL A 234 -4.71 -16.45 4.92
N ILE A 235 -5.87 -16.93 5.33
CA ILE A 235 -6.73 -17.73 4.46
C ILE A 235 -7.40 -16.87 3.39
N ASN A 236 -7.96 -15.73 3.78
CA ASN A 236 -8.72 -14.86 2.91
C ASN A 236 -7.84 -13.87 2.12
N ASP A 237 -7.06 -13.05 2.84
CA ASP A 237 -6.30 -11.94 2.24
C ASP A 237 -4.96 -12.40 1.65
N CYS A 238 -4.45 -13.58 2.03
CA CYS A 238 -3.21 -14.11 1.48
C CYS A 238 -3.50 -15.21 0.44
N ILE A 239 -3.97 -16.38 0.86
CA ILE A 239 -4.13 -17.53 -0.04
C ILE A 239 -5.24 -17.30 -1.07
N ALA A 240 -6.48 -17.01 -0.64
CA ALA A 240 -7.60 -16.85 -1.57
C ALA A 240 -7.38 -15.66 -2.52
N GLN A 241 -6.98 -14.50 -1.99
CA GLN A 241 -6.72 -13.30 -2.80
C GLN A 241 -5.59 -13.50 -3.82
N LYS A 242 -4.50 -14.18 -3.43
CA LYS A 242 -3.29 -14.31 -4.24
C LYS A 242 -3.16 -15.66 -4.94
N ALA A 243 -4.20 -16.49 -4.97
CA ALA A 243 -4.16 -17.84 -5.52
C ALA A 243 -3.48 -17.94 -6.91
N LYS A 244 -3.81 -17.03 -7.85
CA LYS A 244 -3.21 -17.01 -9.20
C LYS A 244 -1.70 -16.71 -9.19
N LYS A 245 -1.25 -15.78 -8.33
CA LYS A 245 0.18 -15.43 -8.21
C LYS A 245 0.93 -16.52 -7.45
N LEU A 246 0.31 -17.09 -6.41
CA LEU A 246 0.85 -18.22 -5.65
C LEU A 246 1.04 -19.46 -6.53
N ALA A 247 0.10 -19.78 -7.43
CA ALA A 247 0.22 -20.92 -8.34
C ALA A 247 1.48 -20.82 -9.23
N LYS A 248 1.71 -19.66 -9.85
CA LYS A 248 2.94 -19.42 -10.64
C LYS A 248 4.21 -19.58 -9.80
N LEU A 249 4.20 -19.04 -8.57
CA LEU A 249 5.35 -19.15 -7.67
C LEU A 249 5.61 -20.59 -7.24
N VAL A 250 4.56 -21.38 -7.00
CA VAL A 250 4.69 -22.81 -6.70
C VAL A 250 5.37 -23.54 -7.86
N ASP A 251 4.94 -23.28 -9.10
CA ASP A 251 5.56 -23.88 -10.30
C ASP A 251 7.04 -23.50 -10.44
N GLU A 252 7.36 -22.20 -10.27
CA GLU A 252 8.74 -21.69 -10.34
C GLU A 252 9.63 -22.30 -9.25
N ILE A 253 9.14 -22.37 -8.01
CA ILE A 253 9.88 -22.89 -6.87
C ILE A 253 10.10 -24.41 -7.02
N SER A 254 9.05 -25.15 -7.41
CA SER A 254 9.11 -26.60 -7.65
C SER A 254 10.12 -26.95 -8.75
N SER A 255 10.16 -26.17 -9.84
CA SER A 255 11.13 -26.40 -10.92
C SER A 255 12.60 -26.25 -10.49
N LYS A 256 12.86 -25.42 -9.47
CA LYS A 256 14.20 -25.14 -8.94
C LYS A 256 14.56 -26.03 -7.74
N LEU A 257 13.58 -26.43 -6.94
CA LEU A 257 13.72 -27.32 -5.81
C LEU A 257 13.28 -28.72 -6.21
N GLY A 258 14.21 -29.54 -6.67
CA GLY A 258 13.91 -30.93 -7.09
C GLY A 258 13.44 -31.87 -5.97
N ASP A 259 13.33 -31.39 -4.73
CA ASP A 259 13.01 -32.17 -3.53
C ASP A 259 11.76 -31.68 -2.76
N PHE A 260 10.92 -30.85 -3.39
CA PHE A 260 9.66 -30.35 -2.83
C PHE A 260 8.45 -30.96 -3.55
N ASP A 261 7.63 -31.73 -2.84
CA ASP A 261 6.35 -32.20 -3.37
C ASP A 261 5.29 -31.09 -3.29
N THR A 262 4.87 -30.57 -4.44
CA THR A 262 3.88 -29.49 -4.55
C THR A 262 2.50 -29.98 -5.00
N SER A 263 2.25 -31.30 -5.02
CA SER A 263 0.99 -31.88 -5.50
C SER A 263 -0.24 -31.36 -4.75
N SER A 264 -0.10 -31.04 -3.46
CA SER A 264 -1.14 -30.47 -2.61
C SER A 264 -1.55 -29.04 -2.99
N TRP A 265 -0.90 -28.39 -3.97
CA TRP A 265 -1.18 -27.02 -4.40
C TRP A 265 -1.80 -26.89 -5.80
N ASN A 266 -1.99 -28.01 -6.51
CA ASN A 266 -2.55 -28.02 -7.87
C ASN A 266 -3.94 -27.38 -7.98
N TRP A 267 -4.70 -27.33 -6.88
CA TRP A 267 -6.03 -26.73 -6.81
C TRP A 267 -6.03 -25.20 -7.02
N LEU A 268 -4.90 -24.51 -6.81
CA LEU A 268 -4.82 -23.05 -6.91
C LEU A 268 -5.19 -22.52 -8.30
N HIS A 269 -4.93 -23.27 -9.37
CA HIS A 269 -5.27 -22.88 -10.74
C HIS A 269 -6.78 -22.80 -11.00
N PHE A 270 -7.60 -23.42 -10.13
CA PHE A 270 -9.06 -23.48 -10.26
C PHE A 270 -9.78 -22.41 -9.45
N ILE A 271 -9.06 -21.59 -8.65
CA ILE A 271 -9.65 -20.48 -7.90
C ILE A 271 -9.73 -19.21 -8.75
N GLY A 272 -10.91 -18.56 -8.75
CA GLY A 272 -11.13 -17.28 -9.43
C GLY A 272 -11.24 -17.35 -10.96
N ARG A 273 -11.50 -18.53 -11.55
CA ARG A 273 -12.03 -18.65 -12.91
C ARG A 273 -13.55 -18.45 -12.86
N LYS A 274 -14.03 -17.25 -13.22
CA LYS A 274 -15.39 -17.11 -13.75
C LYS A 274 -15.35 -17.61 -15.19
N GLU A 275 -16.34 -18.38 -15.63
CA GLU A 275 -16.51 -18.74 -17.04
C GLU A 275 -16.61 -17.46 -17.88
N GLU A 276 -15.53 -17.10 -18.57
CA GLU A 276 -15.58 -16.03 -19.56
C GLU A 276 -16.27 -16.58 -20.81
N LYS A 277 -17.52 -16.16 -21.04
CA LYS A 277 -18.12 -16.24 -22.37
C LYS A 277 -17.25 -15.40 -23.31
N LYS A 278 -16.50 -16.05 -24.19
CA LYS A 278 -15.84 -15.39 -25.31
C LYS A 278 -16.93 -14.89 -26.26
N GLU A 279 -17.16 -13.59 -26.28
CA GLU A 279 -17.76 -12.94 -27.45
C GLU A 279 -16.63 -12.61 -28.42
N ASP A 280 -16.67 -13.22 -29.59
CA ASP A 280 -15.80 -12.89 -30.72
C ASP A 280 -16.20 -11.51 -31.26
N ILE A 281 -15.38 -10.48 -31.00
CA ILE A 281 -15.48 -9.19 -31.69
C ILE A 281 -14.21 -8.99 -32.52
N LYS A 282 -14.39 -9.01 -33.84
CA LYS A 282 -13.40 -8.61 -34.84
C LYS A 282 -13.32 -7.08 -34.84
N ASP A 283 -12.36 -6.50 -34.11
CA ASP A 283 -11.86 -5.15 -34.38
C ASP A 283 -10.40 -5.01 -33.88
N LEU A 284 -9.59 -4.26 -34.63
CA LEU A 284 -8.11 -4.18 -34.53
C LEU A 284 -7.55 -3.45 -33.29
N CYS A 285 -8.30 -3.37 -32.20
CA CYS A 285 -7.81 -2.97 -30.88
C CYS A 285 -8.64 -3.67 -29.79
N PRO A 286 -8.04 -4.28 -28.77
CA PRO A 286 -8.82 -4.90 -27.69
C PRO A 286 -9.62 -3.81 -26.98
N VAL A 287 -10.94 -3.80 -27.14
CA VAL A 287 -11.83 -2.91 -26.39
C VAL A 287 -11.80 -3.36 -24.93
N ILE A 288 -11.11 -2.61 -24.08
CA ILE A 288 -10.90 -3.01 -22.69
C ILE A 288 -12.08 -2.53 -21.83
N VAL A 289 -12.90 -3.48 -21.36
CA VAL A 289 -14.15 -3.23 -20.61
C VAL A 289 -13.93 -2.37 -19.35
N PRO A 290 -14.62 -1.22 -19.21
CA PRO A 290 -14.56 -0.34 -18.03
C PRO A 290 -14.75 -1.08 -16.70
N SER A 291 -13.90 -0.81 -15.71
CA SER A 291 -14.00 -1.42 -14.37
C SER A 291 -14.66 -0.46 -13.37
N LYS A 292 -15.67 -0.94 -12.65
CA LYS A 292 -16.36 -0.15 -11.60
C LYS A 292 -15.83 -0.39 -10.18
N LYS A 293 -14.85 -1.29 -10.01
CA LYS A 293 -14.35 -1.73 -8.69
C LYS A 293 -13.79 -0.60 -7.83
N PHE A 294 -13.18 0.41 -8.43
CA PHE A 294 -12.58 1.53 -7.68
C PHE A 294 -13.63 2.43 -6.98
N MET A 295 -14.88 2.36 -7.43
CA MET A 295 -16.03 3.09 -6.88
C MET A 295 -16.71 2.35 -5.72
N GLU A 296 -16.42 1.06 -5.54
CA GLU A 296 -16.90 0.29 -4.37
C GLU A 296 -16.38 0.93 -3.08
N ASP A 297 -17.19 0.90 -2.02
CA ASP A 297 -16.91 1.50 -0.71
C ASP A 297 -16.59 3.01 -0.79
N ALA A 298 -17.39 3.75 -1.56
CA ALA A 298 -17.39 5.21 -1.53
C ALA A 298 -17.76 5.69 -0.11
N VAL A 299 -16.88 6.46 0.51
CA VAL A 299 -17.09 7.02 1.86
C VAL A 299 -17.45 8.49 1.69
N VAL A 300 -18.36 8.99 2.52
CA VAL A 300 -18.70 10.42 2.57
C VAL A 300 -17.44 11.28 2.71
N GLY A 301 -17.36 12.36 1.94
CA GLY A 301 -16.18 13.25 1.89
C GLY A 301 -15.03 12.79 0.98
N ARG A 302 -15.22 11.72 0.20
CA ARG A 302 -14.24 11.22 -0.79
C ARG A 302 -14.86 11.22 -2.18
N PRO A 303 -14.76 12.32 -2.94
CA PRO A 303 -15.45 12.44 -4.22
C PRO A 303 -14.91 11.46 -5.26
N ILE A 304 -15.81 11.04 -6.16
CA ILE A 304 -15.44 10.41 -7.43
C ILE A 304 -15.12 11.55 -8.40
N LEU A 305 -13.89 11.58 -8.90
CA LEU A 305 -13.40 12.64 -9.77
C LEU A 305 -13.75 12.33 -11.23
N SER A 306 -13.60 11.08 -11.65
CA SER A 306 -13.94 10.63 -13.00
C SER A 306 -14.54 9.23 -13.01
N TYR A 307 -15.49 9.02 -13.92
CA TYR A 307 -16.03 7.70 -14.24
C TYR A 307 -15.17 7.02 -15.30
N PRO A 308 -15.12 5.68 -15.33
CA PRO A 308 -14.27 4.94 -16.24
C PRO A 308 -14.73 5.14 -17.69
N SER A 309 -13.79 5.45 -18.60
CA SER A 309 -14.03 5.74 -20.02
C SER A 309 -15.10 6.82 -20.30
N ARG A 310 -15.36 7.73 -19.36
CA ARG A 310 -16.30 8.85 -19.57
C ARG A 310 -15.58 10.03 -20.23
N PRO A 311 -16.08 10.57 -21.36
CA PRO A 311 -15.54 11.78 -21.98
C PRO A 311 -15.39 12.93 -20.99
N GLY A 312 -14.28 13.65 -21.09
CA GLY A 312 -13.90 14.72 -20.15
C GLY A 312 -13.22 14.24 -18.86
N GLY A 313 -13.05 12.93 -18.66
CA GLY A 313 -12.29 12.36 -17.54
C GLY A 313 -10.78 12.62 -17.64
N PHE A 314 -9.99 11.96 -16.79
CA PHE A 314 -8.53 12.03 -16.88
C PHE A 314 -8.04 11.30 -18.12
N ARG A 315 -7.30 12.00 -18.99
CA ARG A 315 -6.63 11.36 -20.14
C ARG A 315 -5.36 10.66 -19.65
N LEU A 316 -5.22 9.38 -19.96
CA LEU A 316 -3.99 8.66 -19.65
C LEU A 316 -2.81 9.29 -20.38
N ARG A 317 -1.69 9.58 -19.73
CA ARG A 317 -0.42 9.86 -20.39
C ARG A 317 0.62 8.89 -19.86
N TYR A 318 1.29 8.15 -20.75
CA TYR A 318 2.38 7.29 -20.30
C TYR A 318 3.61 8.12 -20.01
N GLY A 319 4.20 7.94 -18.84
CA GLY A 319 5.46 8.59 -18.51
C GLY A 319 5.79 8.56 -17.04
N HIS A 320 6.96 9.09 -16.71
CA HIS A 320 7.50 9.13 -15.36
C HIS A 320 8.20 10.49 -15.18
N ALA A 321 7.66 11.32 -14.30
CA ALA A 321 8.26 12.58 -13.89
C ALA A 321 9.31 12.35 -12.79
N ARG A 322 10.01 13.41 -12.39
CA ARG A 322 11.09 13.33 -11.38
C ARG A 322 10.57 13.01 -9.98
N ASP A 323 9.35 13.41 -9.68
CA ASP A 323 8.68 13.29 -8.39
C ASP A 323 7.62 12.19 -8.35
N THR A 324 7.15 11.72 -9.50
CA THR A 324 6.32 10.52 -9.59
C THR A 324 7.19 9.30 -9.30
N GLY A 325 7.23 8.84 -8.04
CA GLY A 325 7.88 7.59 -7.65
C GLY A 325 7.03 6.34 -7.94
N LEU A 326 7.34 5.24 -7.25
CA LEU A 326 6.57 3.99 -7.32
C LEU A 326 5.11 4.19 -6.88
N ALA A 327 4.18 3.55 -7.59
CA ALA A 327 2.74 3.62 -7.31
C ALA A 327 2.21 5.06 -7.17
N SER A 328 2.75 5.97 -7.96
CA SER A 328 2.31 7.37 -8.03
C SER A 328 1.73 7.70 -9.40
N VAL A 329 0.91 8.74 -9.43
CA VAL A 329 0.37 9.30 -10.66
C VAL A 329 0.62 10.80 -10.67
N GLY A 330 1.02 11.32 -11.82
CA GLY A 330 1.18 12.76 -12.04
C GLY A 330 -0.14 13.39 -12.41
N VAL A 331 -0.48 14.51 -11.79
CA VAL A 331 -1.66 15.33 -12.13
C VAL A 331 -1.23 16.78 -12.21
N SER A 332 -1.82 17.55 -13.14
CA SER A 332 -1.55 18.98 -13.24
C SER A 332 -1.93 19.72 -11.95
N PRO A 333 -1.05 20.59 -11.40
CA PRO A 333 -1.40 21.46 -10.27
C PRO A 333 -2.65 22.30 -10.51
N ALA A 334 -2.90 22.71 -11.76
CA ALA A 334 -4.11 23.42 -12.13
C ALA A 334 -5.37 22.56 -11.87
N THR A 335 -5.34 21.30 -12.28
CA THR A 335 -6.43 20.34 -12.01
C THR A 335 -6.65 20.14 -10.51
N MET A 336 -5.57 20.04 -9.73
CA MET A 336 -5.67 19.88 -8.27
C MET A 336 -6.45 21.04 -7.61
N ILE A 337 -6.19 22.27 -8.05
CA ILE A 337 -6.85 23.49 -7.53
C ILE A 337 -8.30 23.59 -8.02
N ILE A 338 -8.55 23.35 -9.31
CA ILE A 338 -9.90 23.41 -9.89
C ILE A 338 -10.84 22.35 -9.29
N LEU A 339 -10.30 21.24 -8.77
CA LEU A 339 -11.04 20.22 -8.04
C LEU A 339 -11.18 20.54 -6.54
N ASP A 340 -11.38 21.81 -6.20
CA ASP A 340 -11.53 22.32 -4.81
C ASP A 340 -10.45 21.82 -3.84
N GLU A 341 -9.22 21.63 -4.34
CA GLU A 341 -8.08 21.15 -3.55
C GLU A 341 -8.32 19.78 -2.85
N PHE A 342 -9.27 18.97 -3.33
CA PHE A 342 -9.45 17.59 -2.86
C PHE A 342 -8.25 16.70 -3.17
N LEU A 343 -7.49 17.06 -4.21
CA LEU A 343 -6.21 16.45 -4.53
C LEU A 343 -5.10 17.35 -3.99
N ALA A 344 -4.33 16.84 -3.04
CA ALA A 344 -3.11 17.45 -2.54
C ALA A 344 -1.91 16.54 -2.81
N VAL A 345 -0.71 17.10 -2.62
CA VAL A 345 0.54 16.34 -2.76
C VAL A 345 0.55 15.20 -1.73
N GLY A 346 0.65 13.96 -2.20
CA GLY A 346 0.60 12.80 -1.31
C GLY A 346 -0.80 12.26 -1.03
N THR A 347 -1.86 12.88 -1.57
CA THR A 347 -3.22 12.31 -1.50
C THR A 347 -3.23 10.96 -2.20
N GLN A 348 -3.66 9.92 -1.49
CA GLN A 348 -3.91 8.62 -2.09
C GLN A 348 -5.22 8.70 -2.89
N VAL A 349 -5.18 8.23 -4.13
CA VAL A 349 -6.35 8.04 -5.00
C VAL A 349 -6.59 6.55 -5.26
N ARG A 350 -7.85 6.18 -5.51
CA ARG A 350 -8.23 4.88 -6.09
C ARG A 350 -8.40 5.09 -7.58
N ILE A 351 -7.65 4.34 -8.38
CA ILE A 351 -7.68 4.44 -9.84
C ILE A 351 -8.31 3.18 -10.42
N GLU A 352 -8.90 3.31 -11.59
CA GLU A 352 -9.48 2.19 -12.32
C GLU A 352 -8.41 1.18 -12.76
N ARG A 353 -7.28 1.70 -13.26
CA ARG A 353 -6.15 0.98 -13.87
C ARG A 353 -4.88 1.82 -13.73
N PRO A 354 -3.67 1.22 -13.78
CA PRO A 354 -3.39 -0.22 -13.80
C PRO A 354 -3.45 -0.88 -12.42
N GLY A 355 -3.40 -0.10 -11.34
CA GLY A 355 -3.39 -0.57 -9.95
C GLY A 355 -4.66 -0.23 -9.17
N LYS A 356 -4.75 -0.70 -7.93
CA LYS A 356 -5.89 -0.37 -7.03
C LYS A 356 -5.82 1.05 -6.50
N SER A 357 -4.62 1.60 -6.36
CA SER A 357 -4.39 2.92 -5.76
C SER A 357 -3.09 3.51 -6.25
N ALA A 358 -3.04 4.82 -6.24
CA ALA A 358 -1.82 5.57 -6.46
C ALA A 358 -1.76 6.77 -5.52
N VAL A 359 -0.58 7.38 -5.45
CA VAL A 359 -0.36 8.64 -4.76
C VAL A 359 -0.24 9.77 -5.78
N VAL A 360 -0.96 10.86 -5.57
CA VAL A 360 -0.93 12.02 -6.49
C VAL A 360 0.33 12.85 -6.26
N MET A 361 1.03 13.16 -7.35
CA MET A 361 2.17 14.06 -7.42
C MET A 361 1.93 15.16 -8.47
N PRO A 362 2.37 16.40 -8.22
CA PRO A 362 2.15 17.52 -9.12
C PRO A 362 3.10 17.49 -10.33
N VAL A 363 2.56 17.46 -11.54
CA VAL A 363 3.36 17.55 -12.77
C VAL A 363 2.86 18.73 -13.60
N ASP A 364 3.67 19.76 -13.77
CA ASP A 364 3.31 21.03 -14.43
C ASP A 364 3.51 21.02 -15.94
N SER A 365 4.23 20.03 -16.48
CA SER A 365 4.47 19.89 -17.93
C SER A 365 3.36 19.19 -18.71
N ILE A 366 2.35 18.62 -18.02
CA ILE A 366 1.25 17.88 -18.65
C ILE A 366 -0.01 18.76 -18.80
N GLU A 367 -0.95 18.36 -19.67
CA GLU A 367 -2.14 19.18 -19.91
C GLU A 367 -3.03 19.28 -18.65
N GLY A 368 -3.37 20.52 -18.28
CA GLY A 368 -4.32 20.84 -17.21
C GLY A 368 -5.78 20.73 -17.64
N PRO A 369 -6.72 21.23 -16.81
CA PRO A 369 -8.14 21.10 -17.08
C PRO A 369 -8.61 22.12 -18.13
N VAL A 370 -9.71 21.78 -18.82
CA VAL A 370 -10.49 22.73 -19.62
C VAL A 370 -11.80 23.01 -18.91
N VAL A 371 -12.09 24.28 -18.69
CA VAL A 371 -13.23 24.73 -17.88
C VAL A 371 -14.13 25.68 -18.66
N ARG A 372 -15.42 25.62 -18.37
CA ARG A 372 -16.41 26.63 -18.73
C ARG A 372 -16.60 27.57 -17.55
N LEU A 373 -16.47 28.87 -17.80
CA LEU A 373 -16.71 29.92 -16.83
C LEU A 373 -18.20 30.31 -16.79
N ARG A 374 -18.63 31.00 -15.73
CA ARG A 374 -20.03 31.47 -15.57
C ARG A 374 -20.50 32.44 -16.66
N ASP A 375 -19.58 33.11 -17.35
CA ASP A 375 -19.90 33.94 -18.54
C ASP A 375 -20.11 33.10 -19.81
N GLY A 376 -19.93 31.78 -19.70
CA GLY A 376 -20.06 30.82 -20.78
C GLY A 376 -18.80 30.60 -21.61
N SER A 377 -17.70 31.31 -21.34
CA SER A 377 -16.41 31.15 -22.03
C SER A 377 -15.73 29.83 -21.65
N VAL A 378 -14.98 29.26 -22.58
CA VAL A 378 -14.18 28.04 -22.38
C VAL A 378 -12.70 28.38 -22.40
N VAL A 379 -11.99 27.95 -21.35
CA VAL A 379 -10.56 28.26 -21.14
C VAL A 379 -9.78 26.99 -20.79
N ARG A 380 -8.58 26.85 -21.37
CA ARG A 380 -7.58 25.85 -20.98
C ARG A 380 -6.73 26.42 -19.86
N VAL A 381 -6.78 25.83 -18.68
CA VAL A 381 -6.05 26.32 -17.51
C VAL A 381 -4.67 25.68 -17.49
N LYS A 382 -3.61 26.48 -17.69
CA LYS A 382 -2.25 25.96 -17.86
C LYS A 382 -1.44 25.93 -16.57
N SER A 383 -1.70 26.84 -15.62
CA SER A 383 -0.88 26.98 -14.41
C SER A 383 -1.70 27.01 -13.12
N ALA A 384 -1.03 26.75 -12.00
CA ALA A 384 -1.62 26.85 -10.67
C ALA A 384 -2.08 28.28 -10.35
N GLU A 385 -1.33 29.30 -10.77
CA GLU A 385 -1.69 30.71 -10.57
C GLU A 385 -2.95 31.08 -11.36
N GLU A 386 -3.06 30.59 -12.59
CA GLU A 386 -4.26 30.78 -13.41
C GLU A 386 -5.47 30.06 -12.79
N ALA A 387 -5.29 28.81 -12.34
CA ALA A 387 -6.33 28.04 -11.67
C ALA A 387 -6.87 28.76 -10.43
N LYS A 388 -6.01 29.33 -9.58
CA LYS A 388 -6.44 30.10 -8.40
C LYS A 388 -7.29 31.32 -8.75
N LYS A 389 -6.99 32.00 -9.86
CA LYS A 389 -7.76 33.18 -10.30
C LYS A 389 -9.11 32.80 -10.91
N LEU A 390 -9.20 31.62 -11.51
CA LEU A 390 -10.39 31.16 -12.23
C LEU A 390 -11.31 30.27 -11.39
N ALA A 391 -10.81 29.65 -10.31
CA ALA A 391 -11.55 28.67 -9.50
C ALA A 391 -12.97 29.13 -9.15
N ASP A 392 -13.13 30.33 -8.59
CA ASP A 392 -14.43 30.89 -8.20
C ASP A 392 -15.37 31.20 -9.38
N LYS A 393 -14.82 31.27 -10.60
CA LYS A 393 -15.54 31.59 -11.84
C LYS A 393 -15.91 30.35 -12.64
N VAL A 394 -15.40 29.16 -12.28
CA VAL A 394 -15.72 27.91 -12.96
C VAL A 394 -17.18 27.55 -12.71
N GLU A 395 -17.90 27.27 -13.80
CA GLU A 395 -19.26 26.75 -13.78
C GLU A 395 -19.27 25.23 -14.04
N LYS A 396 -18.42 24.77 -14.96
CA LYS A 396 -18.36 23.37 -15.37
C LYS A 396 -16.95 23.00 -15.80
N ILE A 397 -16.46 21.83 -15.37
CA ILE A 397 -15.21 21.25 -15.85
C ILE A 397 -15.55 20.38 -17.07
N LEU A 398 -14.96 20.69 -18.22
CA LEU A 398 -15.19 19.97 -19.49
C LEU A 398 -14.19 18.83 -19.67
N PHE A 399 -12.95 19.04 -19.23
CA PHE A 399 -11.89 18.06 -19.25
C PHE A 399 -11.03 18.20 -18.00
N LEU A 400 -10.71 17.08 -17.35
CA LEU A 400 -9.90 17.09 -16.11
C LEU A 400 -8.42 17.31 -16.36
N GLY A 401 -7.91 17.04 -17.57
CA GLY A 401 -6.48 17.06 -17.85
C GLY A 401 -5.87 15.66 -17.89
N ASP A 402 -4.54 15.65 -17.93
CA ASP A 402 -3.73 14.44 -17.97
C ASP A 402 -3.63 13.77 -16.60
N VAL A 403 -3.56 12.43 -16.63
CA VAL A 403 -3.01 11.62 -15.54
C VAL A 403 -1.78 10.88 -16.07
N LEU A 404 -0.61 11.25 -15.56
CA LEU A 404 0.66 10.62 -15.91
C LEU A 404 0.81 9.30 -15.14
N ILE A 405 0.95 8.19 -15.86
CA ILE A 405 1.13 6.86 -15.27
C ILE A 405 2.36 6.18 -15.87
N GLY A 406 3.26 5.70 -15.01
CA GLY A 406 4.45 4.98 -15.43
C GLY A 406 4.15 3.63 -16.08
N PHE A 407 4.90 3.27 -17.12
CA PHE A 407 4.83 1.94 -17.73
C PHE A 407 5.06 0.81 -16.70
N GLY A 408 5.98 1.01 -15.76
CA GLY A 408 6.27 0.04 -14.68
C GLY A 408 5.04 -0.34 -13.86
N GLU A 409 4.06 0.57 -13.69
CA GLU A 409 2.82 0.29 -12.97
C GLU A 409 1.93 -0.71 -13.72
N PHE A 410 1.92 -0.68 -15.06
CA PHE A 410 1.21 -1.68 -15.87
C PHE A 410 1.90 -3.03 -15.79
N LEU A 411 3.23 -3.05 -15.85
CA LEU A 411 4.04 -4.26 -15.75
C LEU A 411 3.85 -4.96 -14.40
N GLU A 412 4.01 -4.22 -13.29
CA GLU A 412 3.92 -4.76 -11.93
C GLU A 412 2.51 -5.30 -11.61
N ASN A 413 1.47 -4.58 -12.04
CA ASN A 413 0.08 -5.01 -11.83
C ASN A 413 -0.39 -6.04 -12.88
N ASN A 414 0.47 -6.45 -13.81
CA ASN A 414 0.17 -7.36 -14.92
C ASN A 414 -1.09 -6.94 -15.69
N HIS A 415 -1.22 -5.63 -15.94
CA HIS A 415 -2.32 -5.04 -16.68
C HIS A 415 -1.93 -4.88 -18.15
N LYS A 416 -2.85 -5.18 -19.07
CA LYS A 416 -2.62 -4.92 -20.50
C LYS A 416 -2.43 -3.43 -20.72
N LEU A 417 -1.44 -3.09 -21.54
CA LEU A 417 -1.27 -1.73 -22.04
C LEU A 417 -2.51 -1.35 -22.86
N ILE A 418 -2.92 -0.10 -22.68
CA ILE A 418 -3.98 0.51 -23.47
C ILE A 418 -3.33 1.42 -24.52
N PRO A 419 -3.92 1.59 -25.71
CA PRO A 419 -3.43 2.53 -26.72
C PRO A 419 -3.07 3.90 -26.12
N SER A 420 -1.88 4.40 -26.44
CA SER A 420 -1.46 5.74 -26.02
C SER A 420 -2.31 6.80 -26.70
N PRO A 421 -2.72 7.87 -26.01
CA PRO A 421 -3.24 9.04 -26.69
C PRO A 421 -2.17 9.75 -27.49
N TRP A 422 -2.63 10.68 -28.33
CA TRP A 422 -1.77 11.58 -29.07
C TRP A 422 -1.21 12.67 -28.14
N VAL A 423 0.12 12.65 -27.94
CA VAL A 423 0.86 13.47 -26.97
C VAL A 423 2.18 13.98 -27.57
N GLU A 424 2.73 15.05 -26.99
CA GLU A 424 3.84 15.81 -27.57
C GLU A 424 5.11 14.97 -27.71
N GLU A 425 5.36 14.04 -26.78
CA GLU A 425 6.51 13.14 -26.83
C GLU A 425 6.42 12.22 -28.06
N TRP A 426 5.23 11.70 -28.37
CA TRP A 426 5.04 10.84 -29.53
C TRP A 426 5.17 11.65 -30.84
N TRP A 427 4.63 12.87 -30.88
CA TRP A 427 4.80 13.75 -32.03
C TRP A 427 6.28 14.09 -32.29
N ALA A 428 7.03 14.42 -31.24
CA ALA A 428 8.46 14.70 -31.34
C ALA A 428 9.25 13.50 -31.84
N GLU A 429 8.95 12.28 -31.35
CA GLU A 429 9.58 11.05 -31.84
C GLU A 429 9.28 10.77 -33.33
N MET A 430 8.07 11.08 -33.80
CA MET A 430 7.74 10.96 -35.23
C MET A 430 8.57 11.91 -36.10
N LEU A 431 8.83 13.14 -35.63
CA LEU A 431 9.68 14.10 -36.32
C LEU A 431 11.17 13.73 -36.24
N ARG A 432 11.64 13.20 -35.10
CA ARG A 432 13.01 12.67 -34.95
C ARG A 432 13.28 11.54 -35.92
N ALA A 433 12.31 10.65 -36.12
CA ALA A 433 12.39 9.59 -37.14
C ALA A 433 12.49 10.13 -38.58
N LYS A 434 12.07 11.38 -38.82
CA LYS A 434 12.22 12.12 -40.09
C LYS A 434 13.47 13.01 -40.13
N GLY A 435 14.34 12.93 -39.12
CA GLY A 435 15.59 13.69 -39.03
C GLY A 435 15.44 15.12 -38.51
N VAL A 436 14.33 15.45 -37.85
CA VAL A 436 14.10 16.77 -37.23
C VAL A 436 14.04 16.61 -35.73
N ASP A 437 15.00 17.21 -35.03
CA ASP A 437 14.95 17.25 -33.57
C ASP A 437 14.12 18.45 -33.11
N VAL A 438 13.12 18.17 -32.30
CA VAL A 438 12.18 19.14 -31.75
C VAL A 438 12.05 18.92 -30.25
N ASP A 439 11.89 19.99 -29.50
CA ASP A 439 11.58 19.91 -28.08
C ASP A 439 10.07 19.67 -27.91
N PRO A 440 9.60 18.53 -27.35
CA PRO A 440 8.19 18.28 -27.11
C PRO A 440 7.55 19.27 -26.13
N TRP A 441 8.34 20.02 -25.37
CA TRP A 441 7.84 20.94 -24.33
C TRP A 441 7.82 22.41 -24.76
N ALA A 442 8.28 22.72 -25.96
CA ALA A 442 8.20 24.06 -26.51
C ALA A 442 6.77 24.45 -26.91
N ASP A 443 6.44 25.73 -26.83
CA ASP A 443 5.13 26.25 -27.27
C ASP A 443 5.17 26.52 -28.78
N TYR A 444 4.66 25.58 -29.58
CA TYR A 444 4.56 25.72 -31.03
C TYR A 444 3.29 26.46 -31.42
N SER A 445 3.43 27.56 -32.18
CA SER A 445 2.27 28.21 -32.81
C SER A 445 1.58 27.26 -33.80
N PHE A 446 0.32 27.54 -34.11
CA PHE A 446 -0.41 26.71 -35.07
C PHE A 446 0.27 26.71 -36.46
N ASP A 447 0.77 27.87 -36.89
CA ASP A 447 1.42 28.03 -38.19
C ASP A 447 2.73 27.22 -38.30
N GLU A 448 3.51 27.14 -37.21
CA GLU A 448 4.71 26.30 -37.15
C GLU A 448 4.36 24.82 -37.15
N ALA A 449 3.41 24.41 -36.31
CA ALA A 449 2.96 23.03 -36.23
C ALA A 449 2.40 22.52 -37.57
N MET A 450 1.64 23.36 -38.28
CA MET A 450 1.08 23.04 -39.59
C MET A 450 2.18 22.90 -40.65
N LYS A 451 3.17 23.80 -40.67
CA LYS A 451 4.33 23.69 -41.58
C LYS A 451 5.10 22.39 -41.37
N LEU A 452 5.34 21.99 -40.12
CA LEU A 452 6.02 20.74 -39.79
C LEU A 452 5.17 19.52 -40.21
N SER A 453 3.88 19.55 -39.92
CA SER A 453 2.95 18.46 -40.28
C SER A 453 2.91 18.20 -41.78
N ILE A 454 2.75 19.26 -42.60
CA ILE A 454 2.70 19.15 -44.06
C ILE A 454 4.06 18.76 -44.64
N LYS A 455 5.15 19.38 -44.17
CA LYS A 455 6.49 19.16 -44.74
C LYS A 455 7.01 17.75 -44.50
N TYR A 456 6.71 17.16 -43.34
CA TYR A 456 7.27 15.86 -42.92
C TYR A 456 6.27 14.71 -42.93
N ASP A 457 5.02 14.96 -43.35
CA ASP A 457 3.92 14.00 -43.36
C ASP A 457 3.73 13.32 -41.99
N VAL A 458 3.61 14.16 -40.97
CA VAL A 458 3.30 13.74 -39.59
C VAL A 458 1.97 14.35 -39.16
N PRO A 459 1.20 13.70 -38.27
CA PRO A 459 -0.03 14.28 -37.77
C PRO A 459 0.20 15.64 -37.09
N ILE A 460 -0.84 16.48 -37.05
CA ILE A 460 -0.75 17.81 -36.44
C ILE A 460 -0.36 17.71 -34.95
N HIS A 461 0.37 18.73 -34.47
CA HIS A 461 0.82 18.80 -33.09
C HIS A 461 -0.34 18.64 -32.07
N PRO A 462 -0.19 17.82 -31.01
CA PRO A 462 -1.25 17.50 -30.04
C PRO A 462 -1.97 18.69 -29.40
N ARG A 463 -1.27 19.80 -29.12
CA ARG A 463 -1.86 21.07 -28.65
C ARG A 463 -3.00 21.58 -29.55
N TRP A 464 -2.88 21.37 -30.86
CA TRP A 464 -3.82 21.82 -31.89
C TRP A 464 -4.76 20.70 -32.36
N THR A 465 -4.66 19.51 -31.77
CA THR A 465 -5.66 18.45 -31.90
C THR A 465 -6.79 18.67 -30.89
N TYR A 466 -8.05 18.48 -31.33
CA TYR A 466 -9.25 18.55 -30.49
C TYR A 466 -9.87 17.17 -30.25
N PHE A 467 -10.88 17.07 -29.37
CA PHE A 467 -11.53 15.82 -29.00
C PHE A 467 -12.56 15.33 -30.05
N TRP A 468 -12.15 15.25 -31.32
CA TRP A 468 -13.00 14.86 -32.45
C TRP A 468 -13.64 13.47 -32.31
N HIS A 469 -13.03 12.60 -31.51
CA HIS A 469 -13.52 11.26 -31.20
C HIS A 469 -14.69 11.24 -30.20
N ASP A 470 -14.94 12.34 -29.49
CA ASP A 470 -16.03 12.46 -28.50
C ASP A 470 -17.31 13.05 -29.09
N ILE A 471 -17.32 13.39 -30.39
CA ILE A 471 -18.49 13.87 -31.12
C ILE A 471 -18.91 12.88 -32.21
N THR A 472 -20.19 12.92 -32.56
CA THR A 472 -20.78 12.12 -33.63
C THR A 472 -20.61 12.77 -35.00
N VAL A 473 -20.80 11.99 -36.07
CA VAL A 473 -20.80 12.51 -37.45
C VAL A 473 -21.91 13.57 -37.66
N ASP A 474 -23.02 13.46 -36.94
CA ASP A 474 -24.15 14.41 -37.01
C ASP A 474 -23.78 15.76 -36.39
N GLU A 475 -23.08 15.72 -35.26
CA GLU A 475 -22.54 16.91 -34.62
C GLU A 475 -21.45 17.55 -35.50
N LEU A 476 -20.59 16.74 -36.13
CA LEU A 476 -19.62 17.24 -37.11
C LEU A 476 -20.30 17.93 -38.29
N SER A 477 -21.37 17.36 -38.83
CA SER A 477 -22.17 17.97 -39.91
C SER A 477 -22.75 19.31 -39.48
N SER A 478 -23.29 19.38 -38.26
CA SER A 478 -23.86 20.62 -37.68
C SER A 478 -22.78 21.70 -37.50
N LEU A 479 -21.58 21.30 -37.06
CA LEU A 479 -20.44 22.19 -36.93
C LEU A 479 -19.98 22.74 -38.29
N ILE A 480 -19.90 21.89 -39.32
CA ILE A 480 -19.54 22.30 -40.68
C ILE A 480 -20.55 23.34 -41.21
N GLU A 481 -21.84 23.10 -41.03
CA GLU A 481 -22.87 24.06 -41.45
C GLU A 481 -22.77 25.40 -40.71
N ALA A 482 -22.48 25.38 -39.42
CA ALA A 482 -22.27 26.60 -38.64
C ALA A 482 -21.04 27.35 -39.11
N VAL A 483 -19.93 26.66 -39.39
CA VAL A 483 -18.70 27.27 -39.91
C VAL A 483 -18.92 27.87 -41.30
N ARG A 484 -19.71 27.22 -42.18
CA ARG A 484 -20.08 27.78 -43.49
C ARG A 484 -20.88 29.08 -43.41
N LYS A 485 -21.74 29.19 -42.39
CA LYS A 485 -22.58 30.38 -42.15
C LYS A 485 -21.90 31.43 -41.25
N ALA A 486 -20.70 31.14 -40.75
CA ALA A 486 -20.04 31.95 -39.77
C ALA A 486 -19.52 33.26 -40.39
N ASP A 487 -19.72 34.36 -39.66
CA ASP A 487 -19.01 35.59 -39.93
C ASP A 487 -17.54 35.42 -39.50
N SER A 488 -16.60 35.72 -40.40
CA SER A 488 -15.17 35.73 -40.08
C SER A 488 -14.61 37.14 -40.29
N SER A 489 -14.04 37.70 -39.23
CA SER A 489 -13.41 39.03 -39.25
C SER A 489 -12.23 39.06 -38.29
N ASP A 490 -11.11 39.69 -38.71
CA ASP A 490 -9.92 39.93 -37.88
C ASP A 490 -9.41 38.70 -37.08
N GLY A 491 -9.42 37.51 -37.71
CA GLY A 491 -8.94 36.27 -37.07
C GLY A 491 -9.88 35.69 -36.01
N ARG A 492 -11.16 36.10 -36.03
CA ARG A 492 -12.23 35.59 -35.18
C ARG A 492 -13.32 34.93 -36.02
N ILE A 493 -13.96 33.90 -35.45
CA ILE A 493 -15.05 33.16 -36.07
C ILE A 493 -16.24 33.19 -35.12
N PHE A 494 -17.36 33.73 -35.59
CA PHE A 494 -18.60 33.83 -34.84
C PHE A 494 -19.53 32.66 -35.20
N LEU A 495 -19.73 31.74 -34.26
CA LEU A 495 -20.49 30.52 -34.45
C LEU A 495 -21.80 30.57 -33.66
N GLU A 496 -22.91 30.28 -34.35
CA GLU A 496 -24.24 30.18 -33.77
C GLU A 496 -24.68 28.72 -33.63
N GLY A 497 -25.38 28.39 -32.55
CA GLY A 497 -26.06 27.10 -32.38
C GLY A 497 -25.17 25.87 -32.13
N VAL A 498 -23.84 26.01 -32.11
CA VAL A 498 -22.89 24.88 -31.97
C VAL A 498 -22.03 24.93 -30.71
N LYS A 499 -22.41 25.75 -29.72
CA LYS A 499 -21.65 25.93 -28.47
C LYS A 499 -21.36 24.62 -27.75
N GLU A 500 -22.36 23.75 -27.61
CA GLU A 500 -22.18 22.47 -26.91
C GLU A 500 -21.18 21.54 -27.62
N ILE A 501 -21.11 21.61 -28.95
CA ILE A 501 -20.14 20.85 -29.76
C ILE A 501 -18.73 21.40 -29.52
N LEU A 502 -18.57 22.72 -29.47
CA LEU A 502 -17.29 23.36 -29.13
C LEU A 502 -16.84 23.01 -27.69
N GLU A 503 -17.78 22.95 -26.74
CA GLU A 503 -17.51 22.48 -25.38
C GLU A 503 -17.03 21.02 -25.37
N LYS A 504 -17.67 20.10 -26.10
CA LYS A 504 -17.23 18.70 -26.23
C LYS A 504 -15.84 18.58 -26.84
N LEU A 505 -15.55 19.38 -27.86
CA LEU A 505 -14.23 19.44 -28.50
C LEU A 505 -13.16 20.14 -27.63
N CYS A 506 -13.55 20.76 -26.52
CA CYS A 506 -12.68 21.57 -25.64
C CYS A 506 -11.93 22.67 -26.41
N ILE A 507 -12.62 23.32 -27.34
CA ILE A 507 -12.08 24.45 -28.11
C ILE A 507 -12.25 25.73 -27.27
N PRO A 508 -11.15 26.46 -26.96
CA PRO A 508 -11.25 27.74 -26.28
C PRO A 508 -12.10 28.74 -27.08
N HIS A 509 -13.09 29.34 -26.43
CA HIS A 509 -13.96 30.33 -27.05
C HIS A 509 -14.58 31.27 -26.03
N ARG A 510 -14.96 32.47 -26.47
CA ARG A 510 -15.74 33.44 -25.69
C ARG A 510 -17.20 33.42 -26.10
N VAL A 511 -18.06 34.03 -25.30
CA VAL A 511 -19.48 34.22 -25.64
C VAL A 511 -19.75 35.71 -25.76
N GLU A 512 -20.12 36.15 -26.96
CA GLU A 512 -20.47 37.54 -27.25
C GLU A 512 -21.80 37.57 -28.01
N ASN A 513 -22.78 38.35 -27.51
CA ASN A 513 -24.11 38.47 -28.12
C ASN A 513 -24.81 37.13 -28.41
N GLY A 514 -24.59 36.12 -27.56
CA GLY A 514 -25.16 34.78 -27.73
C GLY A 514 -24.44 33.89 -28.76
N LYS A 515 -23.38 34.39 -29.41
CA LYS A 515 -22.53 33.63 -30.34
C LYS A 515 -21.25 33.15 -29.65
N ALA A 516 -20.76 31.98 -30.05
CA ALA A 516 -19.46 31.49 -29.63
C ALA A 516 -18.37 32.09 -30.53
N VAL A 517 -17.39 32.76 -29.94
CA VAL A 517 -16.29 33.44 -30.65
C VAL A 517 -15.00 32.67 -30.43
N VAL A 518 -14.50 32.04 -31.49
CA VAL A 518 -13.18 31.39 -31.51
C VAL A 518 -12.18 32.38 -32.12
N GLU A 519 -11.02 32.56 -31.48
CA GLU A 519 -10.06 33.60 -31.86
C GLU A 519 -8.64 33.04 -32.01
N GLY A 520 -7.80 33.74 -32.78
CA GLY A 520 -6.35 33.48 -32.85
C GLY A 520 -6.00 32.13 -33.47
N ASP A 521 -5.00 31.45 -32.93
CA ASP A 521 -4.50 30.18 -33.48
C ASP A 521 -5.52 29.03 -33.35
N ASP A 522 -6.37 29.04 -32.32
CA ASP A 522 -7.44 28.03 -32.20
C ASP A 522 -8.49 28.19 -33.32
N ALA A 523 -8.74 29.44 -33.79
CA ALA A 523 -9.61 29.70 -34.95
C ALA A 523 -8.99 29.20 -36.26
N LYS A 524 -7.69 29.47 -36.48
CA LYS A 524 -6.94 28.93 -37.63
C LYS A 524 -6.95 27.40 -37.63
N ALA A 525 -6.70 26.79 -36.47
CA ALA A 525 -6.68 25.33 -36.31
C ALA A 525 -8.05 24.69 -36.61
N LEU A 526 -9.14 25.32 -36.18
CA LEU A 526 -10.50 24.87 -36.47
C LEU A 526 -10.79 24.92 -37.98
N LEU A 527 -10.49 26.04 -38.65
CA LEU A 527 -10.71 26.19 -40.09
C LEU A 527 -9.83 25.23 -40.90
N ALA A 528 -8.56 25.04 -40.53
CA ALA A 528 -7.67 24.14 -41.23
C ALA A 528 -8.11 22.66 -41.10
N SER A 529 -8.60 22.28 -39.91
CA SER A 529 -9.19 20.95 -39.67
C SER A 529 -10.43 20.69 -40.53
N LEU A 530 -11.14 21.74 -40.95
CA LEU A 530 -12.36 21.68 -41.77
C LEU A 530 -12.15 22.20 -43.21
N SER A 531 -10.90 22.34 -43.66
CA SER A 531 -10.59 23.00 -44.93
C SER A 531 -11.24 22.35 -46.17
N GLY A 532 -11.45 21.02 -46.15
CA GLY A 532 -12.12 20.24 -47.17
C GLY A 532 -13.62 20.05 -46.96
N MET A 533 -14.27 20.87 -46.12
CA MET A 533 -15.70 20.74 -45.78
C MET A 533 -16.66 20.66 -46.99
N GLU A 534 -16.28 21.21 -48.16
CA GLU A 534 -17.07 21.09 -49.39
C GLU A 534 -17.17 19.66 -49.94
N LYS A 535 -16.24 18.78 -49.56
CA LYS A 535 -16.23 17.36 -49.94
C LYS A 535 -16.97 16.47 -48.94
N PHE A 536 -17.37 17.03 -47.80
CA PHE A 536 -18.03 16.27 -46.73
C PHE A 536 -19.39 15.77 -47.19
N ASP A 537 -19.58 14.45 -47.14
CA ASP A 537 -20.86 13.79 -47.39
C ASP A 537 -21.17 12.85 -46.23
N ARG A 538 -22.15 13.22 -45.42
CA ARG A 538 -22.62 12.44 -44.27
C ARG A 538 -22.98 11.00 -44.64
N ARG A 539 -23.46 10.74 -45.87
CA ARG A 539 -23.91 9.40 -46.28
C ARG A 539 -22.77 8.39 -46.41
N LYS A 540 -21.52 8.85 -46.50
CA LYS A 540 -20.32 8.00 -46.62
C LYS A 540 -19.88 7.39 -45.29
N TYR A 541 -20.34 7.94 -44.17
CA TYR A 541 -19.83 7.61 -42.84
C TYR A 541 -20.94 7.03 -41.95
N GLY A 542 -20.60 6.01 -41.17
CA GLY A 542 -21.46 5.55 -40.09
C GLY A 542 -21.37 6.49 -38.89
N ASN A 543 -22.34 6.43 -37.97
CA ASN A 543 -22.39 7.36 -36.83
C ASN A 543 -21.13 7.37 -35.92
N LEU A 544 -20.31 6.31 -35.96
CA LEU A 544 -19.10 6.13 -35.13
C LEU A 544 -17.79 6.37 -35.88
N SER A 545 -17.81 6.79 -37.15
CA SER A 545 -16.58 7.01 -37.95
C SER A 545 -16.17 8.49 -38.05
N THR A 546 -16.44 9.28 -37.01
CA THR A 546 -16.09 10.72 -37.00
C THR A 546 -14.61 10.98 -37.25
N MET A 547 -13.72 10.11 -36.73
CA MET A 547 -12.27 10.24 -36.95
C MET A 547 -11.87 10.00 -38.41
N GLU A 548 -12.56 9.14 -39.14
CA GLU A 548 -12.33 8.95 -40.58
C GLU A 548 -12.85 10.16 -41.34
N ALA A 549 -14.07 10.59 -41.02
CA ALA A 549 -14.73 11.72 -41.67
C ALA A 549 -13.94 13.04 -41.54
N ILE A 550 -13.36 13.32 -40.37
CA ILE A 550 -12.54 14.52 -40.16
C ILE A 550 -11.20 14.44 -40.91
N ASN A 551 -10.58 13.25 -40.98
CA ASN A 551 -9.32 13.08 -41.70
C ASN A 551 -9.48 13.21 -43.22
N ASP A 552 -10.63 12.82 -43.78
CA ASP A 552 -10.92 12.96 -45.21
C ASP A 552 -11.07 14.43 -45.67
N ILE A 553 -11.41 15.33 -44.74
CA ILE A 553 -11.62 16.76 -45.04
C ILE A 553 -10.52 17.67 -44.48
N SER A 554 -9.67 17.18 -43.58
CA SER A 554 -8.63 18.00 -42.95
C SER A 554 -7.45 18.24 -43.89
N ALA A 555 -6.76 19.37 -43.72
CA ALA A 555 -5.52 19.69 -44.45
C ALA A 555 -4.34 18.80 -44.03
N PHE A 556 -4.44 18.16 -42.87
CA PHE A 556 -3.41 17.34 -42.25
C PHE A 556 -4.04 16.14 -41.53
N ARG A 557 -3.23 15.12 -41.25
CA ARG A 557 -3.68 13.96 -40.48
C ARG A 557 -3.95 14.35 -39.02
N ILE A 558 -5.09 13.92 -38.49
CA ILE A 558 -5.55 14.13 -37.11
C ILE A 558 -5.62 12.78 -36.39
N MET A 559 -4.90 12.68 -35.27
CA MET A 559 -4.93 11.52 -34.39
C MET A 559 -5.98 11.70 -33.28
N PRO A 560 -6.53 10.62 -32.70
CA PRO A 560 -7.42 10.72 -31.56
C PRO A 560 -6.67 11.26 -30.34
N LYS A 561 -7.09 12.44 -29.84
CA LYS A 561 -6.45 13.11 -28.70
C LYS A 561 -6.53 12.31 -27.40
N ALA A 562 -7.62 11.59 -27.19
CA ALA A 562 -7.82 10.66 -26.08
C ALA A 562 -8.49 9.40 -26.65
N ILE A 563 -8.09 8.22 -26.18
CA ILE A 563 -8.73 6.95 -26.57
C ILE A 563 -9.43 6.34 -25.36
N TYR A 564 -8.84 6.53 -24.18
CA TYR A 564 -9.34 6.04 -22.92
C TYR A 564 -9.22 7.12 -21.84
N TYR A 565 -10.25 7.20 -21.01
CA TYR A 565 -10.30 8.05 -19.83
C TYR A 565 -10.20 7.18 -18.58
N ILE A 566 -9.27 7.51 -17.68
CA ILE A 566 -9.03 6.75 -16.46
C ILE A 566 -10.01 7.20 -15.37
N GLY A 567 -10.74 6.23 -14.80
CA GLY A 567 -11.55 6.46 -13.60
C GLY A 567 -10.70 6.72 -12.36
N MET A 568 -11.07 7.72 -11.56
CA MET A 568 -10.35 8.12 -10.35
C MET A 568 -11.30 8.57 -9.25
N ARG A 569 -10.99 8.18 -8.01
CA ARG A 569 -11.67 8.57 -6.78
C ARG A 569 -10.66 8.98 -5.72
N VAL A 570 -11.00 9.96 -4.89
CA VAL A 570 -10.18 10.33 -3.73
C VAL A 570 -10.17 9.18 -2.71
N GLY A 571 -8.97 8.77 -2.32
CA GLY A 571 -8.71 7.74 -1.33
C GLY A 571 -8.47 8.36 0.04
N ARG A 572 -7.24 8.30 0.52
CA ARG A 572 -6.85 8.84 1.85
C ARG A 572 -6.08 10.14 1.66
N PRO A 573 -6.42 11.21 2.39
CA PRO A 573 -5.58 12.40 2.42
C PRO A 573 -4.17 12.08 2.93
N GLU A 574 -3.23 12.94 2.57
CA GLU A 574 -1.86 12.95 3.07
C GLU A 574 -1.82 13.13 4.60
N LYS A 575 -0.70 12.73 5.21
CA LYS A 575 -0.53 12.83 6.66
C LYS A 575 0.93 13.05 7.04
N ALA A 576 1.20 14.22 7.62
CA ALA A 576 2.45 14.54 8.33
C ALA A 576 2.24 14.68 9.85
N LYS A 577 1.14 14.13 10.39
CA LYS A 577 0.80 14.24 11.82
C LYS A 577 1.73 13.38 12.68
N GLN A 578 2.13 13.92 13.83
CA GLN A 578 2.87 13.19 14.88
C GLN A 578 2.21 11.85 15.24
N ARG A 579 3.02 10.82 15.50
CA ARG A 579 2.54 9.53 16.01
C ARG A 579 2.25 9.64 17.51
N LYS A 580 0.97 9.69 17.86
CA LYS A 580 0.50 9.74 19.26
C LYS A 580 -0.27 8.48 19.59
N MET A 581 0.01 7.88 20.75
CA MET A 581 -0.87 6.86 21.32
C MET A 581 -2.24 7.48 21.64
N LYS A 582 -3.28 6.64 21.73
CA LYS A 582 -4.60 7.05 22.19
C LYS A 582 -4.90 6.38 23.53
N PRO A 583 -5.00 7.14 24.63
CA PRO A 583 -4.66 8.56 24.78
C PRO A 583 -3.14 8.81 24.67
N PRO A 584 -2.70 10.08 24.47
CA PRO A 584 -1.29 10.43 24.37
C PRO A 584 -0.52 10.05 25.63
N VAL A 585 0.67 9.46 25.42
CA VAL A 585 1.61 9.01 26.45
C VAL A 585 2.93 9.71 26.20
N ASN A 586 3.58 10.16 27.27
CA ASN A 586 4.90 10.76 27.24
C ASN A 586 5.97 9.77 27.73
N LEU A 587 5.61 8.91 28.68
CA LEU A 587 6.52 8.01 29.37
C LEU A 587 5.90 6.62 29.55
N LEU A 588 6.67 5.55 29.33
CA LEU A 588 6.22 4.18 29.58
C LEU A 588 6.38 3.77 31.05
N PHE A 589 5.71 4.50 31.94
CA PHE A 589 5.67 4.22 33.38
C PHE A 589 4.22 3.98 33.86
N PRO A 590 3.93 2.88 34.59
CA PRO A 590 2.59 2.54 35.01
C PRO A 590 2.13 3.41 36.20
N VAL A 591 0.97 4.05 36.07
CA VAL A 591 0.34 4.87 37.12
C VAL A 591 -1.00 4.31 37.62
N GLY A 592 -1.39 3.12 37.15
CA GLY A 592 -2.64 2.47 37.56
C GLY A 592 -3.89 3.26 37.14
N ASN A 593 -5.01 2.94 37.78
CA ASN A 593 -6.28 3.63 37.59
C ASN A 593 -6.44 4.77 38.60
N LEU A 594 -5.84 5.93 38.32
CA LEU A 594 -6.02 7.13 39.14
C LEU A 594 -7.45 7.69 39.04
N ARG A 595 -7.88 8.40 40.09
CA ARG A 595 -9.20 9.08 40.12
C ARG A 595 -9.33 10.05 38.93
N GLY A 596 -10.46 9.96 38.24
CA GLY A 596 -10.76 10.78 37.06
C GLY A 596 -10.17 10.29 35.74
N ARG A 597 -9.70 9.02 35.66
CA ARG A 597 -9.09 8.41 34.45
C ARG A 597 -7.88 9.19 33.89
N SER A 598 -7.31 10.10 34.68
CA SER A 598 -6.09 10.82 34.30
C SER A 598 -4.88 9.90 34.45
N ARG A 599 -3.96 9.92 33.48
CA ARG A 599 -2.70 9.18 33.54
C ARG A 599 -1.52 10.09 33.93
N MET A 600 -1.82 11.19 34.62
CA MET A 600 -0.84 12.23 34.95
C MET A 600 0.03 11.78 36.11
N ILE A 601 1.34 11.87 35.94
CA ILE A 601 2.32 11.52 36.99
C ILE A 601 2.14 12.44 38.21
N SER A 602 1.84 13.72 38.00
CA SER A 602 1.55 14.70 39.07
C SER A 602 0.39 14.28 39.99
N ARG A 603 -0.64 13.61 39.45
CA ARG A 603 -1.80 13.11 40.22
C ARG A 603 -1.55 11.75 40.85
N ALA A 604 -0.49 11.06 40.45
CA ALA A 604 -0.06 9.80 41.03
C ALA A 604 0.76 10.00 42.33
N ASN A 605 0.88 11.23 42.83
CA ASN A 605 1.73 11.61 43.97
C ASN A 605 1.31 10.97 45.30
N GLY A 606 1.72 9.72 45.50
CA GLY A 606 1.43 8.87 46.66
C GLY A 606 1.62 7.39 46.31
N ALA A 607 0.88 6.52 47.01
CA ALA A 607 0.93 5.08 46.79
C ALA A 607 0.04 4.64 45.62
N VAL A 608 0.61 3.92 44.65
CA VAL A 608 -0.11 3.40 43.48
C VAL A 608 0.15 1.90 43.33
N THR A 609 -0.92 1.11 43.23
CA THR A 609 -0.82 -0.33 43.00
C THR A 609 -0.75 -0.62 41.50
N VAL A 610 0.36 -1.20 41.05
CA VAL A 610 0.62 -1.55 39.64
C VAL A 610 1.35 -2.88 39.52
N GLU A 611 1.16 -3.54 38.37
CA GLU A 611 1.98 -4.69 37.99
C GLU A 611 3.25 -4.19 37.30
N VAL A 612 4.41 -4.44 37.93
CA VAL A 612 5.69 -3.87 37.50
C VAL A 612 6.85 -4.80 37.83
N ALA A 613 7.90 -4.77 37.01
CA ALA A 613 9.14 -5.48 37.27
C ALA A 613 9.86 -4.91 38.51
N LEU A 614 10.27 -5.80 39.42
CA LEU A 614 11.01 -5.41 40.62
C LEU A 614 12.48 -5.80 40.52
N ARG A 615 13.33 -4.98 41.12
CA ARG A 615 14.78 -5.15 41.13
C ARG A 615 15.31 -4.92 42.55
N LYS A 616 16.41 -5.57 42.90
CA LYS A 616 17.08 -5.41 44.19
C LYS A 616 18.45 -4.80 44.00
N CYS A 617 18.78 -3.78 44.79
CA CYS A 617 20.13 -3.24 44.85
C CYS A 617 21.05 -4.22 45.59
N PRO A 618 22.18 -4.66 45.00
CA PRO A 618 23.13 -5.54 45.68
C PRO A 618 23.87 -4.83 46.82
N SER A 619 24.02 -3.50 46.76
CA SER A 619 24.79 -2.72 47.75
C SER A 619 23.98 -2.39 49.02
N CYS A 620 22.74 -1.92 48.88
CA CYS A 620 21.91 -1.50 50.03
C CYS A 620 20.72 -2.43 50.30
N GLY A 621 20.45 -3.40 49.43
CA GLY A 621 19.32 -4.33 49.58
C GLY A 621 17.94 -3.75 49.24
N LYS A 622 17.83 -2.44 48.92
CA LYS A 622 16.57 -1.77 48.57
C LYS A 622 15.92 -2.43 47.36
N VAL A 623 14.62 -2.72 47.47
CA VAL A 623 13.79 -3.16 46.34
C VAL A 623 13.26 -1.91 45.63
N THR A 624 13.44 -1.83 44.31
CA THR A 624 13.10 -0.68 43.50
C THR A 624 12.72 -1.12 42.08
N VAL A 625 12.17 -0.20 41.31
CA VAL A 625 11.97 -0.36 39.86
C VAL A 625 13.13 0.21 39.04
N ARG A 626 14.06 0.94 39.68
CA ARG A 626 15.18 1.62 39.01
C ARG A 626 16.29 0.63 38.63
N TYR A 627 16.94 0.92 37.51
CA TYR A 627 18.09 0.14 37.02
C TYR A 627 19.38 0.39 37.80
N PHE A 628 19.48 1.51 38.50
CA PHE A 628 20.71 1.94 39.14
C PHE A 628 20.42 2.49 40.55
N CYS A 629 21.19 2.05 41.54
CA CYS A 629 21.05 2.46 42.94
C CYS A 629 22.40 2.31 43.66
N CYS A 630 22.80 3.29 44.48
CA CYS A 630 24.04 3.25 45.27
C CYS A 630 25.33 2.97 44.45
N GLY A 631 25.40 3.45 43.21
CA GLY A 631 26.58 3.24 42.35
C GLY A 631 26.64 1.87 41.67
N SER A 632 25.63 1.00 41.85
CA SER A 632 25.57 -0.32 41.21
C SER A 632 24.26 -0.54 40.44
N ARG A 633 24.34 -1.40 39.42
CA ARG A 633 23.17 -1.85 38.64
C ARG A 633 22.36 -2.83 39.50
N THR A 634 21.05 -2.62 39.56
CA THR A 634 20.14 -3.48 40.34
C THR A 634 19.89 -4.80 39.60
N VAL A 635 19.59 -5.87 40.35
CA VAL A 635 19.37 -7.22 39.81
C VAL A 635 17.86 -7.53 39.80
N PRO A 636 17.29 -8.09 38.72
CA PRO A 636 15.85 -8.42 38.68
C PRO A 636 15.48 -9.46 39.73
N ILE A 637 14.30 -9.31 40.32
CA ILE A 637 13.71 -10.30 41.23
C ILE A 637 12.76 -11.17 40.42
N LEU A 638 12.86 -12.48 40.56
CA LEU A 638 12.07 -13.45 39.81
C LEU A 638 10.96 -14.05 40.68
N PHE A 639 9.78 -14.22 40.10
CA PHE A 639 8.57 -14.69 40.77
C PHE A 639 7.93 -15.84 39.98
N CYS A 640 7.24 -16.73 40.69
CA CYS A 640 6.37 -17.73 40.08
C CYS A 640 5.05 -17.08 39.61
N SER A 641 4.70 -17.24 38.33
CA SER A 641 3.44 -16.71 37.75
C SER A 641 2.17 -17.22 38.42
N LYS A 642 2.19 -18.43 39.02
CA LYS A 642 1.01 -19.01 39.69
C LYS A 642 0.87 -18.62 41.16
N CYS A 643 1.96 -18.69 41.94
CA CYS A 643 1.89 -18.49 43.39
C CYS A 643 2.54 -17.20 43.90
N GLY A 644 3.18 -16.42 43.03
CA GLY A 644 3.76 -15.11 43.36
C GLY A 644 4.98 -15.15 44.30
N ARG A 645 5.49 -16.33 44.65
CA ARG A 645 6.70 -16.49 45.47
C ARG A 645 7.94 -16.14 44.68
N GLU A 646 8.91 -15.52 45.35
CA GLU A 646 10.25 -15.28 44.81
C GLU A 646 10.94 -16.63 44.55
N VAL A 647 11.57 -16.76 43.38
CA VAL A 647 12.27 -17.96 42.91
C VAL A 647 13.63 -17.58 42.34
N ARG A 648 14.57 -18.53 42.27
CA ARG A 648 15.81 -18.35 41.51
C ARG A 648 15.60 -18.72 40.04
N ASP A 649 15.25 -19.97 39.76
CA ASP A 649 15.08 -20.45 38.38
C ASP A 649 13.73 -21.12 38.11
N ARG A 650 13.14 -21.79 39.12
CA ARG A 650 11.86 -22.49 39.00
C ARG A 650 11.12 -22.55 40.34
N CYS A 651 9.79 -22.65 40.29
CA CYS A 651 8.99 -22.86 41.49
C CYS A 651 9.00 -24.34 41.88
N THR A 652 9.29 -24.64 43.14
CA THR A 652 9.25 -26.02 43.66
C THR A 652 7.84 -26.61 43.68
N GLN A 653 6.82 -25.77 43.88
CA GLN A 653 5.41 -26.19 43.90
C GLN A 653 4.72 -26.16 42.53
N HIS A 654 5.30 -25.44 41.57
CA HIS A 654 4.76 -25.30 40.22
C HIS A 654 5.89 -25.40 39.20
N PRO A 655 6.43 -26.61 38.94
CA PRO A 655 7.58 -26.78 38.05
C PRO A 655 7.32 -26.28 36.61
N ASP A 656 6.07 -26.39 36.16
CA ASP A 656 5.65 -26.00 34.81
C ASP A 656 5.17 -24.54 34.71
N ALA A 657 5.22 -23.77 35.81
CA ALA A 657 4.81 -22.36 35.77
C ALA A 657 5.92 -21.48 35.21
N GLU A 658 5.55 -20.53 34.35
CA GLU A 658 6.49 -19.54 33.83
C GLU A 658 7.03 -18.67 34.97
N VAL A 659 8.33 -18.39 34.93
CA VAL A 659 9.01 -17.47 35.84
C VAL A 659 8.96 -16.08 35.24
N VAL A 660 8.46 -15.12 36.03
CA VAL A 660 8.24 -13.73 35.61
C VAL A 660 9.03 -12.78 36.51
N CYS A 661 9.41 -11.61 36.02
CA CYS A 661 10.15 -10.62 36.81
C CYS A 661 9.28 -9.52 37.44
N TYR A 662 7.95 -9.62 37.31
CA TYR A 662 7.00 -8.62 37.75
C TYR A 662 6.00 -9.17 38.76
N ARG A 663 5.43 -8.26 39.56
CA ARG A 663 4.36 -8.56 40.51
C ARG A 663 3.51 -7.33 40.73
N SER A 664 2.23 -7.53 41.07
CA SER A 664 1.39 -6.46 41.64
C SER A 664 2.03 -5.93 42.91
N THR A 665 2.39 -4.64 42.90
CA THR A 665 3.16 -3.96 43.96
C THR A 665 2.63 -2.55 44.16
N MET A 666 2.64 -2.08 45.40
CA MET A 666 2.34 -0.70 45.75
C MET A 666 3.62 0.13 45.65
N LEU A 667 3.69 1.03 44.67
CA LEU A 667 4.81 1.95 44.46
C LEU A 667 4.54 3.29 45.17
N ASP A 668 5.54 3.82 45.86
CA ASP A 668 5.53 5.21 46.34
C ASP A 668 6.07 6.13 45.24
N MET A 669 5.16 6.75 44.49
CA MET A 669 5.52 7.65 43.40
C MET A 669 6.19 8.92 43.89
N ARG A 670 5.92 9.37 45.12
CA ARG A 670 6.53 10.60 45.66
C ARG A 670 8.02 10.40 45.86
N GLU A 671 8.40 9.26 46.44
CA GLU A 671 9.80 8.89 46.61
C GLU A 671 10.49 8.73 45.25
N LEU A 672 9.87 8.02 44.30
CA LEU A 672 10.44 7.80 42.97
C LEU A 672 10.65 9.11 42.18
N ILE A 673 9.70 10.05 42.24
CA ILE A 673 9.83 11.37 41.59
C ILE A 673 10.97 12.16 42.23
N LYS A 674 11.04 12.17 43.57
CA LYS A 674 12.10 12.87 44.31
C LYS A 674 13.47 12.32 43.93
N GLU A 675 13.62 11.00 43.93
CA GLU A 675 14.85 10.31 43.53
C GLU A 675 15.27 10.62 42.09
N ALA A 676 14.30 10.78 41.18
CA ALA A 676 14.56 11.11 39.79
C ALA A 676 15.02 12.57 39.62
N PHE A 677 14.42 13.52 40.34
CA PHE A 677 14.89 14.92 40.40
C PHE A 677 16.28 15.04 41.03
N GLU A 678 16.53 14.33 42.13
CA GLU A 678 17.87 14.26 42.75
C GLU A 678 18.91 13.73 41.74
N SER A 679 18.54 12.76 40.90
CA SER A 679 19.43 12.25 39.84
C SER A 679 19.67 13.22 38.69
N LEU A 680 18.74 14.13 38.40
CA LEU A 680 18.86 15.13 37.33
C LEU A 680 19.48 16.45 37.81
N GLY A 681 19.54 16.66 39.13
CA GLY A 681 20.12 17.85 39.75
C GLY A 681 19.19 19.08 39.74
N GLN A 682 17.94 18.95 39.28
CA GLN A 682 16.94 20.02 39.30
C GLN A 682 15.52 19.45 39.26
N GLU A 683 14.53 20.27 39.68
CA GLU A 683 13.12 19.95 39.59
C GLU A 683 12.54 20.37 38.23
N TYR A 684 11.57 19.59 37.73
CA TYR A 684 10.89 19.83 36.46
C TYR A 684 9.37 19.91 36.64
N ASP A 685 8.68 20.64 35.75
CA ASP A 685 7.21 20.67 35.76
C ASP A 685 6.62 19.36 35.21
N ILE A 686 5.98 18.60 36.10
CA ILE A 686 5.35 17.30 35.79
C ILE A 686 3.84 17.41 35.57
N SER A 687 3.27 18.61 35.56
CA SER A 687 1.82 18.83 35.44
C SER A 687 1.23 18.22 34.16
N GLY A 688 2.00 18.26 33.06
CA GLY A 688 1.63 17.72 31.75
C GLY A 688 2.05 16.28 31.48
N LEU A 689 2.86 15.66 32.36
CA LEU A 689 3.51 14.38 32.09
C LEU A 689 2.55 13.20 32.23
N LYS A 690 2.36 12.44 31.14
CA LYS A 690 1.43 11.29 31.09
C LYS A 690 2.15 9.95 30.99
N GLY A 691 1.87 9.08 31.96
CA GLY A 691 2.26 7.68 31.97
C GLY A 691 1.25 6.76 31.28
N VAL A 692 1.37 5.46 31.56
CA VAL A 692 0.44 4.41 31.10
C VAL A 692 -0.38 3.86 32.26
N ILE A 693 -1.56 3.28 32.01
CA ILE A 693 -2.36 2.65 33.08
C ILE A 693 -1.63 1.41 33.63
N GLY A 694 -1.09 0.62 32.71
CA GLY A 694 -0.30 -0.57 33.01
C GLY A 694 0.61 -0.87 31.83
N LEU A 695 1.68 -1.60 32.09
CA LEU A 695 2.61 -2.03 31.06
C LEU A 695 2.02 -3.24 30.33
N THR A 696 2.19 -3.27 29.00
CA THR A 696 1.78 -4.38 28.15
C THR A 696 2.96 -5.21 27.65
N SER A 697 4.19 -4.82 28.00
CA SER A 697 5.40 -5.57 27.69
C SER A 697 5.42 -6.90 28.44
N LYS A 698 6.09 -7.91 27.87
CA LYS A 698 6.23 -9.25 28.48
C LYS A 698 6.76 -9.16 29.91
N ASP A 699 7.81 -8.36 30.10
CA ASP A 699 8.53 -8.27 31.37
C ASP A 699 8.00 -7.18 32.30
N LYS A 700 7.03 -6.34 31.84
CA LYS A 700 6.47 -5.22 32.63
C LYS A 700 7.53 -4.32 33.27
N VAL A 701 8.64 -4.11 32.56
CA VAL A 701 9.69 -3.18 32.96
C VAL A 701 9.25 -1.74 32.66
N PRO A 702 9.26 -0.83 33.65
CA PRO A 702 8.95 0.58 33.43
C PRO A 702 10.15 1.33 32.86
N GLU A 703 9.89 2.33 32.03
CA GLU A 703 10.89 3.30 31.58
C GLU A 703 11.33 4.20 32.75
N PRO A 704 12.62 4.57 32.89
CA PRO A 704 13.07 5.50 33.93
C PRO A 704 12.31 6.83 33.88
N LEU A 705 11.86 7.32 35.05
CA LEU A 705 11.10 8.58 35.16
C LEU A 705 11.88 9.77 34.58
N GLU A 706 13.20 9.73 34.71
CA GLU A 706 14.14 10.74 34.22
C GLU A 706 13.99 11.02 32.71
N ARG A 707 13.56 10.03 31.91
CA ARG A 707 13.34 10.20 30.45
C ARG A 707 12.09 10.99 30.10
N GLY A 708 11.15 11.11 31.04
CA GLY A 708 9.87 11.77 30.81
C GLY A 708 9.92 13.29 30.98
N TYR A 709 10.87 13.79 31.76
CA TYR A 709 10.94 15.19 32.20
C TYR A 709 11.47 16.16 31.14
#